data_AF-A0A3N5X6M9-F1
#
_entry.id   AF-A0A3N5X6M9-F1
#
_cell.length_a   1.000
_cell.length_b   1.000
_cell.length_c   1.000
_cell.angle_alpha   90.00
_cell.angle_beta   90.00
_cell.angle_gamma   90.00
#
_symmetry.space_group_name_H-M   'P 1'
#
loop_
_entity.id
_entity.type
_entity.pdbx_description
1 polymer ?
#
loop_
_entity_poly.entity_id
_entity_poly.type
_entity_poly.pdbx_seq_one_letter_code
_entity_poly.pdbx_strand_id
1 'polypeptide(L)'
;MKRFGTWALILAALTFTSAVPAEPPAAITIDYPIDGSLYPAEFPPPTFLWRDADAQTSFWIMDIAMGDSSAKIEVKSPGERMRIGEIDPRCVTPTNAPTLTPEQAVTRTWTPDAETWSQIKRQSFNNPATVTITGFRNNDPGQAVSRGKVRIQTSKDAVGAPIFYRDVPLMPTEGEQGVIRPLPQAAIGLIRWRLRNVAESESRTLMENLPTCANCHSFSLDGKTMGLDVDGPQNDKGLYALVPVQKETSIRNQDVIKWSSFGAKLGGKLRAAFMSQVSPDGRYVVTTIEDPGPQNRRDLFDKYYSANFKDHRFLQVFFPTRGILAWYSRETGQLHPLPGANDPRYVQTDGVWSPDGKYIVFARAEAKVPYSDGWRLAEYANDPNETQIQYDLYRVPFNDGKGGTPERIVGASANGMSNNFPKVSPDGRWIVYVQCRNGQLMRPDSQLYIVPFEGGQERRMNCNTSLMNSWHSFSPNGRWLVFSSKSRSPFTQMYLTHLDEEGNDTPAILIENTTAANRAVNIPEFVNVPPDGFSKIDAPATDFFRVFDLALDLTRKNQLEDALVQWQKAVELNPEEAKTHFNLALALERAGQTDQAIAEYQITIGLDPENSGALTNLAVALARRGRMDEAIQYFEQGVRIEPQSAKARGNLAAALMEKGRIDEAIEQCRTALAIDPGYSDAHNTLGIILNRGGQLDEAILHLEKAVAGDPASFEYRYNLGSSLAAKSRFQEAIPHFEQAVSASGGREPASLAMLAAMFAETGKLAEAAATARRALEIAIQRSDQDLVAKLQARIADYEARIAP
;
A
#
# COMPACT_ATOMS: atom_id res chain seq x y z
N MET A 1 -74.30 81.20 -56.53
CA MET A 1 -73.00 81.75 -56.08
C MET A 1 -72.17 80.57 -55.55
N LYS A 2 -71.12 80.15 -56.26
CA LYS A 2 -69.68 80.27 -55.88
C LYS A 2 -69.39 79.72 -54.46
N ARG A 3 -68.41 78.87 -54.16
CA ARG A 3 -67.30 78.19 -54.87
C ARG A 3 -66.71 77.14 -53.90
N PHE A 4 -66.27 76.03 -54.48
CA PHE A 4 -65.17 75.09 -54.16
C PHE A 4 -64.37 75.15 -52.83
N GLY A 5 -64.12 73.95 -52.30
CA GLY A 5 -62.98 73.62 -51.45
C GLY A 5 -62.81 72.09 -51.30
N THR A 6 -62.08 71.47 -52.22
CA THR A 6 -61.64 70.05 -52.17
C THR A 6 -60.45 69.87 -51.23
N TRP A 7 -60.52 68.94 -50.28
CA TRP A 7 -59.34 68.27 -49.71
C TRP A 7 -59.65 66.79 -49.52
N ALA A 8 -58.82 65.94 -50.13
CA ALA A 8 -58.89 64.49 -50.10
C ALA A 8 -58.45 63.97 -48.72
N LEU A 9 -59.22 63.03 -48.16
CA LEU A 9 -58.80 62.21 -47.02
C LEU A 9 -57.78 61.17 -47.50
N ILE A 10 -56.55 61.28 -47.00
CA ILE A 10 -55.54 60.22 -47.07
C ILE A 10 -55.89 59.19 -45.97
N LEU A 11 -56.26 57.97 -46.38
CA LEU A 11 -56.29 56.81 -45.50
C LEU A 11 -54.83 56.41 -45.21
N ALA A 12 -54.32 56.74 -44.02
CA ALA A 12 -53.11 56.12 -43.50
C ALA A 12 -53.49 54.79 -42.85
N ALA A 13 -53.14 53.66 -43.48
CA ALA A 13 -53.20 52.35 -42.86
C ALA A 13 -52.16 52.28 -41.74
N LEU A 14 -52.59 52.45 -40.49
CA LEU A 14 -51.82 52.10 -39.30
C LEU A 14 -51.76 50.57 -39.20
N THR A 15 -50.71 49.97 -39.74
CA THR A 15 -50.32 48.60 -39.38
C THR A 15 -49.83 48.63 -37.94
N PHE A 16 -50.69 48.23 -36.99
CA PHE A 16 -50.23 47.80 -35.69
C PHE A 16 -49.48 46.49 -35.87
N THR A 17 -48.15 46.55 -35.96
CA THR A 17 -47.31 45.39 -35.68
C THR A 17 -47.45 45.12 -34.19
N SER A 18 -48.27 44.14 -33.83
CA SER A 18 -48.23 43.54 -32.51
C SER A 18 -46.81 43.01 -32.30
N ALA A 19 -46.02 43.71 -31.49
CA ALA A 19 -44.74 43.19 -31.02
C ALA A 19 -45.04 41.86 -30.31
N VAL A 20 -44.63 40.76 -30.92
CA VAL A 20 -44.60 39.45 -30.26
C VAL A 20 -43.78 39.66 -28.98
N PRO A 21 -44.31 39.37 -27.78
CA PRO A 21 -43.50 39.46 -26.58
C PRO A 21 -42.27 38.55 -26.78
N ALA A 22 -41.07 39.13 -26.64
CA ALA A 22 -39.83 38.39 -26.78
C ALA A 22 -39.90 37.15 -25.87
N GLU A 23 -39.66 35.96 -26.43
CA GLU A 23 -39.61 34.74 -25.63
C GLU A 23 -38.61 34.92 -24.49
N PRO A 24 -38.93 34.44 -23.27
CA PRO A 24 -38.01 34.54 -22.15
C PRO A 24 -36.71 33.80 -22.50
N PRO A 25 -35.53 34.34 -22.10
CA PRO A 25 -34.26 33.70 -22.39
C PRO A 25 -34.22 32.28 -21.80
N ALA A 26 -33.57 31.37 -22.53
CA ALA A 26 -33.36 29.99 -22.10
C ALA A 26 -32.63 29.93 -20.74
N ALA A 27 -32.89 28.91 -19.94
CA ALA A 27 -32.23 28.77 -18.64
C ALA A 27 -30.76 28.33 -18.79
N ILE A 28 -29.85 29.04 -18.13
CA ILE A 28 -28.49 28.57 -17.89
C ILE A 28 -28.46 27.80 -16.57
N THR A 29 -27.91 26.60 -16.59
CA THR A 29 -27.63 25.83 -15.36
C THR A 29 -26.23 26.17 -14.89
N ILE A 30 -26.11 26.79 -13.71
CA ILE A 30 -24.82 27.06 -13.07
C ILE A 30 -24.47 25.85 -12.21
N ASP A 31 -23.45 25.10 -12.64
CA ASP A 31 -23.01 23.87 -11.97
C ASP A 31 -22.07 24.17 -10.78
N TYR A 32 -21.37 25.31 -10.82
CA TYR A 32 -20.56 25.84 -9.71
C TYR A 32 -20.27 27.33 -9.90
N PRO A 33 -20.23 28.16 -8.83
CA PRO A 33 -20.58 27.88 -7.43
C PRO A 33 -22.00 27.38 -7.24
N ILE A 34 -22.25 26.71 -6.10
CA ILE A 34 -23.61 26.40 -5.69
C ILE A 34 -24.21 27.67 -5.07
N ASP A 35 -25.51 27.90 -5.28
CA ASP A 35 -26.18 29.07 -4.70
C ASP A 35 -26.04 29.09 -3.17
N GLY A 36 -25.54 30.20 -2.62
CA GLY A 36 -25.24 30.34 -1.20
C GLY A 36 -23.82 29.94 -0.80
N SER A 37 -22.93 29.59 -1.74
CA SER A 37 -21.52 29.33 -1.43
C SER A 37 -20.86 30.53 -0.73
N LEU A 38 -20.13 30.25 0.35
CA LEU A 38 -19.41 31.23 1.15
C LEU A 38 -17.90 31.00 1.05
N TYR A 39 -17.14 32.03 0.66
CA TYR A 39 -15.71 31.94 0.42
C TYR A 39 -14.91 32.65 1.53
N PRO A 40 -13.78 32.08 1.99
CA PRO A 40 -12.83 32.82 2.83
C PRO A 40 -12.30 34.07 2.13
N ALA A 41 -11.99 35.12 2.87
CA ALA A 41 -11.46 36.37 2.31
C ALA A 41 -10.09 36.17 1.62
N GLU A 42 -9.32 35.20 2.09
CA GLU A 42 -8.03 34.82 1.54
C GLU A 42 -8.12 33.93 0.29
N PHE A 43 -9.29 33.37 -0.02
CA PHE A 43 -9.44 32.36 -1.07
C PHE A 43 -9.09 32.91 -2.48
N PRO A 44 -8.43 32.12 -3.35
CA PRO A 44 -8.18 32.48 -4.74
C PRO A 44 -9.49 32.56 -5.56
N PRO A 45 -9.49 33.19 -6.74
CA PRO A 45 -10.68 33.25 -7.59
C PRO A 45 -11.17 31.84 -7.97
N PRO A 46 -12.45 31.50 -7.72
CA PRO A 46 -12.99 30.20 -8.12
C PRO A 46 -13.32 30.17 -9.61
N THR A 47 -13.22 29.00 -10.23
CA THR A 47 -13.65 28.81 -11.62
C THR A 47 -15.16 28.56 -11.68
N PHE A 48 -15.94 29.48 -12.24
CA PHE A 48 -17.36 29.29 -12.49
C PHE A 48 -17.58 28.27 -13.61
N LEU A 49 -18.55 27.39 -13.44
CA LEU A 49 -18.94 26.34 -14.37
C LEU A 49 -20.42 26.46 -14.68
N TRP A 50 -20.79 26.49 -15.96
CA TRP A 50 -22.20 26.48 -16.37
C TRP A 50 -22.45 25.73 -17.66
N ARG A 51 -23.68 25.28 -17.85
CA ARG A 51 -24.20 24.72 -19.09
C ARG A 51 -25.28 25.64 -19.63
N ASP A 52 -25.12 25.99 -20.90
CA ASP A 52 -26.08 26.79 -21.65
C ASP A 52 -26.81 25.89 -22.65
N ALA A 53 -28.15 25.90 -22.58
CA ALA A 53 -28.99 25.11 -23.47
C ALA A 53 -29.01 25.67 -24.90
N ASP A 54 -28.68 26.96 -25.08
CA ASP A 54 -28.62 27.56 -26.42
C ASP A 54 -27.27 27.27 -27.08
N ALA A 55 -27.29 26.38 -28.07
CA ALA A 55 -26.11 25.97 -28.83
C ALA A 55 -25.53 27.09 -29.73
N GLN A 56 -26.29 28.17 -29.97
CA GLN A 56 -25.88 29.30 -30.81
C GLN A 56 -25.27 30.46 -30.00
N THR A 57 -25.24 30.37 -28.67
CA THR A 57 -24.57 31.36 -27.82
C THR A 57 -23.07 31.41 -28.14
N SER A 58 -22.57 32.61 -28.40
CA SER A 58 -21.18 32.86 -28.80
C SER A 58 -20.34 33.56 -27.72
N PHE A 59 -20.98 34.28 -26.80
CA PHE A 59 -20.32 34.86 -25.62
C PHE A 59 -21.32 35.07 -24.48
N TRP A 60 -20.80 35.30 -23.28
CA TRP A 60 -21.58 35.56 -22.08
C TRP A 60 -21.12 36.83 -21.38
N ILE A 61 -22.04 37.48 -20.68
CA ILE A 61 -21.76 38.60 -19.78
C ILE A 61 -22.04 38.13 -18.35
N MET A 62 -21.09 38.37 -17.46
CA MET A 62 -21.19 38.16 -16.01
C MET A 62 -21.53 39.49 -15.37
N ASP A 63 -22.79 39.66 -14.98
CA ASP A 63 -23.24 40.83 -14.21
C ASP A 63 -23.18 40.49 -12.72
N ILE A 64 -22.28 41.13 -11.98
CA ILE A 64 -22.17 40.95 -10.53
C ILE A 64 -22.79 42.16 -9.84
N ALA A 65 -23.90 41.92 -9.13
CA ALA A 65 -24.62 42.92 -8.35
C ALA A 65 -24.52 42.62 -6.85
N MET A 66 -24.34 43.66 -6.04
CA MET A 66 -24.15 43.56 -4.59
C MET A 66 -25.37 44.10 -3.86
N GLY A 67 -26.25 43.22 -3.36
CA GLY A 67 -27.52 43.64 -2.76
C GLY A 67 -28.29 44.64 -3.66
N ASP A 68 -28.75 45.75 -3.08
CA ASP A 68 -29.47 46.82 -3.79
C ASP A 68 -28.55 47.95 -4.33
N SER A 69 -27.23 47.74 -4.37
CA SER A 69 -26.27 48.75 -4.83
C SER A 69 -26.36 49.01 -6.33
N SER A 70 -26.15 50.26 -6.75
CA SER A 70 -26.01 50.64 -8.17
C SER A 70 -24.65 50.27 -8.76
N ALA A 71 -23.66 49.91 -7.94
CA ALA A 71 -22.35 49.47 -8.40
C ALA A 71 -22.46 48.04 -8.96
N LYS A 72 -22.19 47.90 -10.27
CA LYS A 72 -22.21 46.63 -10.99
C LYS A 72 -20.84 46.39 -11.61
N ILE A 73 -20.35 45.16 -11.48
CA ILE A 73 -19.20 44.69 -12.24
C ILE A 73 -19.76 43.91 -13.44
N GLU A 74 -19.37 44.29 -14.63
CA GLU A 74 -19.76 43.62 -15.88
C GLU A 74 -18.51 43.05 -16.53
N VAL A 75 -18.49 41.73 -16.77
CA VAL A 75 -17.36 41.05 -17.40
C VAL A 75 -17.84 40.25 -18.60
N LYS A 76 -17.28 40.51 -19.77
CA LYS A 76 -17.51 39.70 -20.97
C LYS A 76 -16.58 38.49 -20.98
N SER A 77 -17.15 37.29 -21.12
CA SER A 77 -16.41 36.03 -21.23
C SER A 77 -16.75 35.30 -22.53
N PRO A 78 -15.75 34.75 -23.24
CA PRO A 78 -16.00 33.88 -24.39
C PRO A 78 -16.53 32.49 -23.99
N GLY A 79 -16.62 32.17 -22.69
CA GLY A 79 -17.10 30.87 -22.19
C GLY A 79 -16.27 29.70 -22.73
N GLU A 80 -15.02 29.61 -22.27
CA GLU A 80 -14.13 28.52 -22.67
C GLU A 80 -14.73 27.16 -22.28
N ARG A 81 -14.38 26.11 -23.02
CA ARG A 81 -14.80 24.74 -22.65
C ARG A 81 -14.00 24.28 -21.44
N MET A 82 -14.67 23.56 -20.54
CA MET A 82 -14.02 22.87 -19.43
C MET A 82 -12.90 21.96 -19.97
N ARG A 83 -11.77 21.96 -19.27
CA ARG A 83 -10.62 21.11 -19.59
C ARG A 83 -10.26 20.28 -18.37
N ILE A 84 -9.66 19.13 -18.62
CA ILE A 84 -9.00 18.33 -17.58
C ILE A 84 -7.72 19.07 -17.18
N GLY A 85 -7.45 19.13 -15.88
CA GLY A 85 -6.22 19.73 -15.35
C GLY A 85 -4.96 18.95 -15.71
N GLU A 86 -3.84 19.33 -15.09
CA GLU A 86 -2.54 18.66 -15.28
C GLU A 86 -2.63 17.15 -15.04
N ILE A 87 -1.95 16.36 -15.86
CA ILE A 87 -1.82 14.91 -15.71
C ILE A 87 -0.39 14.57 -15.33
N ASP A 88 -0.20 13.82 -14.24
CA ASP A 88 1.10 13.24 -13.91
C ASP A 88 1.34 12.01 -14.80
N PRO A 89 2.29 12.05 -15.77
CA PRO A 89 2.50 10.97 -16.72
C PRO A 89 3.02 9.69 -16.07
N ARG A 90 3.62 9.78 -14.87
CA ARG A 90 4.12 8.61 -14.11
C ARG A 90 2.99 7.81 -13.48
N CYS A 91 1.79 8.39 -13.42
CA CYS A 91 0.62 7.83 -12.75
C CYS A 91 -0.47 7.37 -13.74
N VAL A 92 -0.11 7.15 -14.99
CA VAL A 92 -1.05 6.77 -16.06
C VAL A 92 -1.03 5.25 -16.23
N THR A 93 -2.23 4.68 -16.25
CA THR A 93 -2.51 3.27 -16.57
C THR A 93 -3.67 3.22 -17.58
N PRO A 94 -3.89 2.09 -18.27
CA PRO A 94 -5.01 1.97 -19.22
C PRO A 94 -6.40 2.23 -18.61
N THR A 95 -6.54 2.10 -17.28
CA THR A 95 -7.85 2.13 -16.60
C THR A 95 -8.12 3.43 -15.83
N ASN A 96 -7.16 4.35 -15.72
CA ASN A 96 -7.27 5.52 -14.82
C ASN A 96 -7.10 6.89 -15.51
N ALA A 97 -7.02 6.94 -16.84
CA ALA A 97 -6.95 8.20 -17.56
C ALA A 97 -8.26 8.99 -17.38
N PRO A 98 -8.22 10.22 -16.82
CA PRO A 98 -9.44 11.00 -16.63
C PRO A 98 -10.02 11.41 -17.98
N THR A 99 -11.34 11.38 -18.08
CA THR A 99 -12.10 11.83 -19.25
C THR A 99 -13.24 12.74 -18.79
N LEU A 100 -13.63 13.70 -19.63
CA LEU A 100 -14.80 14.52 -19.36
C LEU A 100 -16.06 13.68 -19.62
N THR A 101 -17.01 13.74 -18.70
CA THR A 101 -18.38 13.25 -18.95
C THR A 101 -19.03 14.07 -20.09
N PRO A 102 -20.09 13.56 -20.73
CA PRO A 102 -20.83 14.33 -21.75
C PRO A 102 -21.29 15.71 -21.25
N GLU A 103 -21.69 15.82 -19.99
CA GLU A 103 -22.09 17.09 -19.37
C GLU A 103 -20.89 18.03 -19.17
N GLN A 104 -19.77 17.51 -18.69
CA GLN A 104 -18.53 18.29 -18.53
C GLN A 104 -17.97 18.76 -19.89
N ALA A 105 -18.07 17.95 -20.94
CA ALA A 105 -17.59 18.31 -22.27
C ALA A 105 -18.32 19.52 -22.88
N VAL A 106 -19.59 19.73 -22.50
CA VAL A 106 -20.39 20.91 -22.91
C VAL A 106 -20.37 22.03 -21.87
N THR A 107 -19.70 21.85 -20.73
CA THR A 107 -19.60 22.86 -19.69
C THR A 107 -18.71 24.02 -20.14
N ARG A 108 -19.14 25.23 -19.81
CA ARG A 108 -18.46 26.50 -20.05
C ARG A 108 -17.82 26.99 -18.77
N THR A 109 -16.70 27.70 -18.89
CA THR A 109 -15.92 28.16 -17.74
C THR A 109 -15.58 29.64 -17.79
N TRP A 110 -15.43 30.21 -16.60
CA TRP A 110 -14.91 31.56 -16.39
C TRP A 110 -14.32 31.67 -15.00
N THR A 111 -13.09 32.16 -14.91
CA THR A 111 -12.43 32.47 -13.64
C THR A 111 -12.26 33.99 -13.58
N PRO A 112 -12.77 34.68 -12.55
CA PRO A 112 -12.54 36.11 -12.39
C PRO A 112 -11.04 36.39 -12.29
N ASP A 113 -10.57 37.47 -12.91
CA ASP A 113 -9.20 37.94 -12.68
C ASP A 113 -9.02 38.42 -11.23
N ALA A 114 -7.76 38.61 -10.83
CA ALA A 114 -7.42 38.96 -9.45
C ALA A 114 -8.06 40.29 -9.00
N GLU A 115 -8.23 41.25 -9.90
CA GLU A 115 -8.82 42.55 -9.59
C GLU A 115 -10.34 42.42 -9.36
N THR A 116 -11.03 41.80 -10.30
CA THR A 116 -12.46 41.48 -10.24
C THR A 116 -12.77 40.68 -8.99
N TRP A 117 -12.00 39.63 -8.71
CA TRP A 117 -12.19 38.82 -7.52
C TRP A 117 -11.97 39.61 -6.23
N SER A 118 -10.95 40.46 -6.19
CA SER A 118 -10.71 41.34 -5.04
C SER A 118 -11.86 42.32 -4.82
N GLN A 119 -12.48 42.83 -5.87
CA GLN A 119 -13.68 43.67 -5.77
C GLN A 119 -14.88 42.88 -5.25
N ILE A 120 -15.14 41.68 -5.81
CA ILE A 120 -16.21 40.78 -5.35
C ILE A 120 -16.05 40.49 -3.85
N LYS A 121 -14.83 40.13 -3.42
CA LYS A 121 -14.56 39.81 -2.00
C LYS A 121 -14.81 41.00 -1.08
N ARG A 122 -14.28 42.18 -1.41
CA ARG A 122 -14.47 43.40 -0.61
C ARG A 122 -15.94 43.81 -0.47
N GLN A 123 -16.74 43.60 -1.51
CA GLN A 123 -18.13 44.09 -1.54
C GLN A 123 -19.14 43.05 -1.04
N SER A 124 -18.78 41.76 -1.04
CA SER A 124 -19.66 40.67 -0.61
C SER A 124 -19.48 40.23 0.85
N PHE A 125 -18.81 41.03 1.68
CA PHE A 125 -18.66 40.72 3.12
C PHE A 125 -19.98 40.81 3.90
N ASN A 126 -20.83 41.79 3.59
CA ASN A 126 -22.05 42.06 4.35
C ASN A 126 -23.32 41.60 3.61
N ASN A 127 -23.30 41.62 2.29
CA ASN A 127 -24.42 41.20 1.45
C ASN A 127 -23.92 40.21 0.39
N PRO A 128 -24.68 39.14 0.08
CA PRO A 128 -24.33 38.25 -1.02
C PRO A 128 -24.21 39.00 -2.36
N ALA A 129 -23.19 38.65 -3.13
CA ALA A 129 -23.05 39.02 -4.53
C ALA A 129 -23.94 38.10 -5.38
N THR A 130 -24.83 38.68 -6.18
CA THR A 130 -25.57 37.93 -7.20
C THR A 130 -24.81 38.02 -8.51
N VAL A 131 -24.28 36.89 -8.97
CA VAL A 131 -23.66 36.75 -10.29
C VAL A 131 -24.73 36.26 -11.27
N THR A 132 -25.06 37.09 -12.24
CA THR A 132 -25.95 36.73 -13.35
C THR A 132 -25.11 36.43 -14.57
N ILE A 133 -25.27 35.23 -15.13
CA ILE A 133 -24.66 34.82 -16.39
C ILE A 133 -25.71 35.00 -17.47
N THR A 134 -25.42 35.80 -18.49
CA THR A 134 -26.34 36.06 -19.61
C THR A 134 -25.65 35.73 -20.93
N GLY A 135 -26.25 34.87 -21.75
CA GLY A 135 -25.72 34.48 -23.06
C GLY A 135 -26.27 35.31 -24.21
N PHE A 136 -25.42 35.54 -25.21
CA PHE A 136 -25.72 36.33 -26.41
C PHE A 136 -25.24 35.62 -27.68
N ARG A 137 -25.93 35.86 -28.80
CA ARG A 137 -25.54 35.40 -30.15
C ARG A 137 -24.76 36.49 -30.88
N ASN A 138 -23.88 36.11 -31.82
CA ASN A 138 -23.17 37.08 -32.64
C ASN A 138 -24.16 37.87 -33.54
N ASN A 139 -23.98 39.20 -33.59
CA ASN A 139 -24.72 40.23 -34.37
C ASN A 139 -25.93 40.93 -33.72
N ASP A 140 -26.34 40.61 -32.48
CA ASP A 140 -27.29 41.46 -31.74
C ASP A 140 -27.01 41.43 -30.22
N PRO A 141 -26.16 42.34 -29.70
CA PRO A 141 -25.91 42.44 -28.26
C PRO A 141 -27.14 42.91 -27.47
N GLY A 142 -28.25 43.28 -28.13
CA GLY A 142 -29.47 43.78 -27.50
C GLY A 142 -30.42 42.69 -26.99
N GLN A 143 -30.25 41.43 -27.42
CA GLN A 143 -31.17 40.35 -27.06
C GLN A 143 -30.45 39.20 -26.34
N ALA A 144 -30.61 39.15 -25.03
CA ALA A 144 -30.22 38.00 -24.22
C ALA A 144 -30.99 36.75 -24.67
N VAL A 145 -30.26 35.67 -24.97
CA VAL A 145 -30.87 34.40 -25.41
C VAL A 145 -30.91 33.35 -24.32
N SER A 146 -30.06 33.49 -23.31
CA SER A 146 -30.02 32.59 -22.16
C SER A 146 -29.62 33.33 -20.88
N ARG A 147 -30.06 32.85 -19.72
CA ARG A 147 -29.77 33.49 -18.43
C ARG A 147 -29.78 32.52 -17.25
N GLY A 148 -28.86 32.72 -16.32
CA GLY A 148 -28.79 32.02 -15.03
C GLY A 148 -28.26 32.95 -13.94
N LYS A 149 -28.50 32.62 -12.67
CA LYS A 149 -28.01 33.41 -11.54
C LYS A 149 -27.57 32.53 -10.38
N VAL A 150 -26.54 32.98 -9.66
CA VAL A 150 -26.04 32.35 -8.45
C VAL A 150 -25.63 33.41 -7.43
N ARG A 151 -25.86 33.15 -6.15
CA ARG A 151 -25.41 34.00 -5.05
C ARG A 151 -24.18 33.42 -4.39
N ILE A 152 -23.18 34.27 -4.16
CA ILE A 152 -21.98 33.94 -3.40
C ILE A 152 -21.70 35.03 -2.38
N GLN A 153 -20.97 34.70 -1.31
CA GLN A 153 -20.63 35.66 -0.27
C GLN A 153 -19.19 35.46 0.19
N THR A 154 -18.61 36.48 0.81
CA THR A 154 -17.31 36.40 1.47
C THR A 154 -17.47 36.34 2.99
N SER A 155 -16.86 35.34 3.61
CA SER A 155 -16.85 35.16 5.06
C SER A 155 -15.90 36.13 5.74
N LYS A 156 -16.25 36.51 6.97
CA LYS A 156 -15.35 37.26 7.88
C LYS A 156 -14.41 36.32 8.64
N ASP A 157 -14.75 35.04 8.72
CA ASP A 157 -13.96 34.03 9.41
C ASP A 157 -12.83 33.55 8.50
N ALA A 158 -11.58 33.81 8.91
CA ALA A 158 -10.41 33.24 8.24
C ALA A 158 -10.38 31.71 8.44
N VAL A 159 -9.74 30.99 7.53
CA VAL A 159 -9.49 29.55 7.68
C VAL A 159 -8.42 29.31 8.75
N GLY A 160 -7.40 30.18 8.80
CA GLY A 160 -6.49 30.29 9.94
C GLY A 160 -5.39 29.24 10.07
N ALA A 161 -5.39 28.19 9.25
CA ALA A 161 -4.35 27.16 9.24
C ALA A 161 -4.22 26.48 7.87
N PRO A 162 -3.02 25.97 7.52
CA PRO A 162 -2.86 25.10 6.37
C PRO A 162 -3.44 23.70 6.61
N ILE A 163 -3.70 23.00 5.50
CA ILE A 163 -4.25 21.65 5.47
C ILE A 163 -3.17 20.69 5.00
N PHE A 164 -2.78 19.74 5.84
CA PHE A 164 -1.92 18.62 5.49
C PHE A 164 -2.75 17.50 4.90
N TYR A 165 -2.26 16.83 3.86
CA TYR A 165 -2.99 15.76 3.20
C TYR A 165 -2.05 14.87 2.39
N ARG A 166 -2.57 13.71 2.00
CA ARG A 166 -1.90 12.82 1.06
C ARG A 166 -2.35 13.05 -0.37
N ASP A 167 -1.39 13.10 -1.27
CA ASP A 167 -1.54 13.10 -2.71
C ASP A 167 -1.17 11.69 -3.24
N VAL A 168 -2.18 10.93 -3.66
CA VAL A 168 -2.07 9.48 -3.91
C VAL A 168 -2.38 9.16 -5.38
N PRO A 169 -1.50 8.44 -6.10
CA PRO A 169 -1.84 7.91 -7.40
C PRO A 169 -2.75 6.69 -7.24
N LEU A 170 -3.91 6.66 -7.89
CA LEU A 170 -4.79 5.49 -7.88
C LEU A 170 -4.53 4.65 -9.13
N MET A 171 -3.81 3.53 -8.96
CA MET A 171 -3.36 2.68 -10.06
C MET A 171 -3.60 1.21 -9.71
N PRO A 172 -4.85 0.73 -9.79
CA PRO A 172 -5.15 -0.66 -9.47
C PRO A 172 -4.42 -1.59 -10.45
N THR A 173 -3.62 -2.51 -9.91
CA THR A 173 -2.86 -3.49 -10.69
C THR A 173 -3.18 -4.90 -10.24
N GLU A 174 -3.42 -5.78 -11.19
CA GLU A 174 -3.59 -7.21 -10.96
C GLU A 174 -2.20 -7.87 -10.93
N GLY A 175 -1.85 -8.46 -9.79
CA GLY A 175 -0.61 -9.21 -9.62
C GLY A 175 -0.75 -10.68 -10.04
N GLU A 176 0.29 -11.47 -9.75
CA GLU A 176 0.25 -12.92 -9.92
C GLU A 176 -0.93 -13.53 -9.14
N GLN A 177 -1.55 -14.57 -9.71
CA GLN A 177 -2.74 -15.25 -9.15
C GLN A 177 -4.04 -14.40 -9.08
N GLY A 178 -4.09 -13.24 -9.76
CA GLY A 178 -5.31 -12.42 -9.86
C GLY A 178 -5.54 -11.48 -8.65
N VAL A 179 -4.57 -11.34 -7.75
CA VAL A 179 -4.67 -10.44 -6.59
C VAL A 179 -4.58 -8.98 -7.03
N ILE A 180 -5.67 -8.23 -6.84
CA ILE A 180 -5.71 -6.80 -7.15
C ILE A 180 -5.07 -6.02 -6.00
N ARG A 181 -4.10 -5.15 -6.34
CA ARG A 181 -3.50 -4.21 -5.40
C ARG A 181 -3.94 -2.77 -5.73
N PRO A 182 -4.26 -1.95 -4.71
CA PRO A 182 -4.60 -0.54 -4.91
C PRO A 182 -3.54 0.28 -5.65
N LEU A 183 -2.28 -0.07 -5.38
CA LEU A 183 -1.09 0.56 -5.92
C LEU A 183 0.00 -0.51 -6.05
N PRO A 184 0.68 -0.64 -7.19
CA PRO A 184 1.82 -1.54 -7.31
C PRO A 184 2.99 -1.06 -6.45
N GLN A 185 3.82 -1.99 -5.97
CA GLN A 185 4.96 -1.69 -5.11
C GLN A 185 5.88 -0.61 -5.71
N ALA A 186 6.12 -0.66 -7.03
CA ALA A 186 6.97 0.28 -7.75
C ALA A 186 6.43 1.73 -7.74
N ALA A 187 5.14 1.92 -7.44
CA ALA A 187 4.51 3.24 -7.42
C ALA A 187 4.29 3.79 -6.01
N ILE A 188 4.63 3.06 -4.94
CA ILE A 188 4.48 3.53 -3.56
C ILE A 188 5.25 4.83 -3.33
N GLY A 189 6.47 4.94 -3.85
CA GLY A 189 7.29 6.15 -3.76
C GLY A 189 6.70 7.38 -4.46
N LEU A 190 5.68 7.22 -5.31
CA LEU A 190 4.98 8.34 -5.96
C LEU A 190 3.94 8.99 -5.06
N ILE A 191 3.64 8.43 -3.87
CA ILE A 191 2.80 9.09 -2.87
C ILE A 191 3.54 10.31 -2.32
N ARG A 192 2.81 11.42 -2.18
CA ARG A 192 3.33 12.67 -1.62
C ARG A 192 2.49 13.08 -0.42
N TRP A 193 3.13 13.65 0.58
CA TRP A 193 2.46 14.36 1.66
C TRP A 193 2.63 15.84 1.41
N ARG A 194 1.52 16.56 1.37
CA ARG A 194 1.46 17.93 0.90
C ARG A 194 0.78 18.81 1.93
N LEU A 195 1.11 20.09 1.87
CA LEU A 195 0.52 21.13 2.69
C LEU A 195 -0.12 22.17 1.79
N ARG A 196 -1.38 22.49 2.08
CA ARG A 196 -2.20 23.44 1.34
C ARG A 196 -2.61 24.60 2.22
N ASN A 197 -2.06 25.78 1.96
CA ASN A 197 -2.61 27.03 2.45
C ASN A 197 -3.71 27.49 1.47
N VAL A 198 -4.94 27.68 1.95
CA VAL A 198 -6.08 28.07 1.11
C VAL A 198 -5.93 29.46 0.47
N ALA A 199 -5.02 30.29 0.98
CA ALA A 199 -4.71 31.60 0.41
C ALA A 199 -3.87 31.52 -0.88
N GLU A 200 -3.22 30.38 -1.12
CA GLU A 200 -2.31 30.19 -2.25
C GLU A 200 -3.06 29.50 -3.41
N SER A 201 -2.46 29.43 -4.60
CA SER A 201 -3.02 28.68 -5.74
C SER A 201 -2.53 27.24 -5.85
N GLU A 202 -1.45 26.89 -5.17
CA GLU A 202 -0.81 25.56 -5.24
C GLU A 202 -0.49 24.97 -3.85
N SER A 203 -0.12 23.69 -3.85
CA SER A 203 0.22 22.96 -2.62
C SER A 203 1.72 22.66 -2.58
N ARG A 204 2.33 22.74 -1.40
CA ARG A 204 3.74 22.39 -1.19
C ARG A 204 3.89 20.90 -0.89
N THR A 205 4.89 20.23 -1.47
CA THR A 205 5.27 18.87 -1.06
C THR A 205 6.17 18.94 0.17
N LEU A 206 5.81 18.23 1.25
CA LEU A 206 6.57 18.14 2.49
C LEU A 206 7.42 16.86 2.54
N MET A 207 6.90 15.76 1.97
CA MET A 207 7.54 14.45 1.97
C MET A 207 7.15 13.67 0.72
N GLU A 208 8.06 12.90 0.16
CA GLU A 208 7.83 11.98 -0.96
C GLU A 208 8.87 10.85 -0.94
N ASN A 209 8.72 9.84 -1.82
CA ASN A 209 9.63 8.70 -1.94
C ASN A 209 9.74 7.82 -0.68
N LEU A 210 8.70 7.78 0.16
CA LEU A 210 8.64 6.78 1.22
C LEU A 210 8.54 5.37 0.62
N PRO A 211 9.23 4.37 1.19
CA PRO A 211 9.16 2.98 0.74
C PRO A 211 7.82 2.32 1.09
N THR A 212 7.00 2.99 1.89
CA THR A 212 5.71 2.51 2.39
C THR A 212 4.59 3.49 2.09
N CYS A 213 3.35 3.01 2.19
CA CYS A 213 2.19 3.83 1.88
C CYS A 213 1.87 4.84 2.99
N ALA A 214 2.32 4.62 4.24
CA ALA A 214 2.23 5.55 5.37
C ALA A 214 0.84 6.24 5.46
N ASN A 215 -0.14 5.48 5.97
CA ASN A 215 -1.55 5.81 5.78
C ASN A 215 -2.09 6.92 6.67
N CYS A 216 -2.24 6.65 7.96
CA CYS A 216 -2.97 7.53 8.85
C CYS A 216 -2.02 8.57 9.45
N HIS A 217 -2.54 9.78 9.63
CA HIS A 217 -1.86 10.82 10.40
C HIS A 217 -2.86 11.53 11.31
N SER A 218 -2.32 12.23 12.29
CA SER A 218 -3.06 13.08 13.23
C SER A 218 -2.15 14.14 13.81
N PHE A 219 -2.71 15.26 14.24
CA PHE A 219 -1.98 16.32 14.92
C PHE A 219 -2.58 16.61 16.29
N SER A 220 -1.75 17.00 17.26
CA SER A 220 -2.24 17.59 18.50
C SER A 220 -2.97 18.90 18.21
N LEU A 221 -3.94 19.27 19.05
CA LEU A 221 -4.77 20.47 18.87
C LEU A 221 -3.92 21.76 18.87
N ASP A 222 -2.83 21.76 19.63
CA ASP A 222 -1.87 22.86 19.65
C ASP A 222 -0.92 22.90 18.44
N GLY A 223 -1.04 21.94 17.51
CA GLY A 223 -0.25 21.85 16.28
C GLY A 223 1.20 21.44 16.47
N LYS A 224 1.63 21.07 17.68
CA LYS A 224 3.05 20.82 18.01
C LYS A 224 3.49 19.38 17.89
N THR A 225 2.57 18.42 17.83
CA THR A 225 2.90 17.00 17.74
C THR A 225 2.18 16.39 16.55
N MET A 226 2.93 15.67 15.71
CA MET A 226 2.41 14.90 14.59
C MET A 226 2.58 13.41 14.90
N GLY A 227 1.49 12.67 14.71
CA GLY A 227 1.48 11.23 14.64
C GLY A 227 1.30 10.78 13.20
N LEU A 228 2.07 9.80 12.73
CA LEU A 228 2.02 9.30 11.35
C LEU A 228 2.37 7.81 11.31
N ASP A 229 1.53 7.00 10.67
CA ASP A 229 1.91 5.64 10.29
C ASP A 229 3.09 5.72 9.32
N VAL A 230 4.23 5.14 9.67
CA VAL A 230 5.41 5.11 8.78
C VAL A 230 5.63 3.74 8.13
N ASP A 231 4.92 2.72 8.61
CA ASP A 231 4.88 1.32 8.14
C ASP A 231 6.27 0.67 7.92
N GLY A 232 6.40 -0.60 8.29
CA GLY A 232 7.65 -1.38 8.12
C GLY A 232 7.82 -1.96 6.70
N PRO A 233 8.90 -2.73 6.47
CA PRO A 233 9.15 -3.39 5.19
C PRO A 233 8.03 -4.39 4.92
N GLN A 234 7.68 -4.60 3.65
CA GLN A 234 6.50 -5.38 3.25
C GLN A 234 5.16 -4.84 3.81
N ASN A 235 5.11 -3.56 4.20
CA ASN A 235 3.92 -2.92 4.76
C ASN A 235 3.46 -3.56 6.09
N ASP A 236 4.42 -3.97 6.92
CA ASP A 236 4.17 -4.33 8.32
C ASP A 236 3.57 -3.09 9.01
N LYS A 237 2.25 -3.08 9.22
CA LYS A 237 1.46 -1.93 9.72
C LYS A 237 1.72 -1.62 11.20
N GLY A 238 2.94 -1.88 11.67
CA GLY A 238 3.35 -1.91 13.06
C GLY A 238 4.16 -0.70 13.50
N LEU A 239 4.45 0.28 12.64
CA LEU A 239 5.31 1.43 12.97
C LEU A 239 4.56 2.76 12.93
N TYR A 240 4.65 3.53 14.01
CA TYR A 240 3.99 4.82 14.16
C TYR A 240 4.97 5.88 14.67
N ALA A 241 5.23 6.89 13.85
CA ALA A 241 6.03 8.04 14.23
C ALA A 241 5.22 8.98 15.13
N LEU A 242 5.84 9.46 16.22
CA LEU A 242 5.29 10.49 17.10
C LEU A 242 6.34 11.58 17.29
N VAL A 243 6.26 12.63 16.46
CA VAL A 243 7.32 13.64 16.30
C VAL A 243 6.84 15.06 16.62
N PRO A 244 7.73 15.96 17.06
CA PRO A 244 7.41 17.37 17.13
C PRO A 244 7.24 17.98 15.73
N VAL A 245 6.24 18.83 15.54
CA VAL A 245 6.07 19.63 14.32
C VAL A 245 7.01 20.82 14.38
N GLN A 246 7.89 20.90 13.38
CA GLN A 246 8.83 22.00 13.18
C GLN A 246 8.87 22.36 11.69
N LYS A 247 9.46 23.51 11.37
CA LYS A 247 9.63 23.96 9.98
C LYS A 247 10.29 22.88 9.11
N GLU A 248 11.32 22.25 9.65
CA GLU A 248 11.93 21.03 9.12
C GLU A 248 11.77 19.93 10.16
N THR A 249 10.82 19.04 9.93
CA THR A 249 10.53 17.91 10.82
C THR A 249 11.35 16.70 10.39
N SER A 250 11.85 15.91 11.34
CA SER A 250 12.60 14.69 11.07
C SER A 250 12.02 13.52 11.86
N ILE A 251 11.73 12.40 11.18
CA ILE A 251 11.28 11.15 11.79
C ILE A 251 12.47 10.22 11.93
N ARG A 252 13.01 10.10 13.15
CA ARG A 252 14.16 9.25 13.47
C ARG A 252 13.69 7.97 14.16
N ASN A 253 14.56 6.95 14.22
CA ASN A 253 14.21 5.66 14.83
C ASN A 253 13.68 5.79 16.27
N GLN A 254 14.26 6.70 17.06
CA GLN A 254 13.83 6.99 18.43
C GLN A 254 12.41 7.59 18.55
N ASP A 255 11.90 8.16 17.46
CA ASP A 255 10.58 8.78 17.41
C ASP A 255 9.51 7.80 16.91
N VAL A 256 9.89 6.56 16.57
CA VAL A 256 9.00 5.54 16.00
C VAL A 256 8.63 4.50 17.05
N ILE A 257 7.34 4.36 17.29
CA ILE A 257 6.75 3.33 18.13
C ILE A 257 6.59 2.06 17.29
N LYS A 258 7.13 0.94 17.77
CA LYS A 258 6.92 -0.39 17.18
C LYS A 258 5.80 -1.11 17.94
N TRP A 259 4.59 -1.12 17.41
CA TRP A 259 3.41 -1.72 18.05
C TRP A 259 3.63 -3.19 18.44
N SER A 260 4.35 -3.95 17.61
CA SER A 260 4.65 -5.35 17.89
C SER A 260 5.51 -5.60 19.13
N SER A 261 6.20 -4.59 19.64
CA SER A 261 6.93 -4.69 20.91
C SER A 261 6.01 -4.85 22.14
N PHE A 262 4.72 -4.50 22.02
CA PHE A 262 3.75 -4.62 23.12
C PHE A 262 3.00 -5.95 23.14
N GLY A 263 3.04 -6.75 22.06
CA GLY A 263 2.26 -7.98 21.93
C GLY A 263 2.44 -8.95 23.10
N ALA A 264 3.70 -9.27 23.44
CA ALA A 264 4.01 -10.19 24.53
C ALA A 264 3.48 -9.70 25.89
N LYS A 265 3.53 -8.38 26.15
CA LYS A 265 3.02 -7.77 27.38
C LYS A 265 1.49 -7.79 27.47
N LEU A 266 0.83 -7.75 26.32
CA LEU A 266 -0.62 -7.80 26.21
C LEU A 266 -1.16 -9.24 26.08
N GLY A 267 -0.30 -10.26 26.05
CA GLY A 267 -0.72 -11.67 25.97
C GLY A 267 -1.19 -12.11 24.57
N GLY A 268 -0.67 -11.50 23.50
CA GLY A 268 -1.00 -11.84 22.10
C GLY A 268 0.08 -11.42 21.09
N LYS A 269 -0.19 -11.57 19.79
CA LYS A 269 0.68 -11.01 18.72
C LYS A 269 0.08 -9.70 18.25
N LEU A 270 0.50 -8.55 18.77
CA LEU A 270 0.09 -7.26 18.22
C LEU A 270 0.90 -7.00 16.94
N ARG A 271 0.26 -6.93 15.76
CA ARG A 271 0.98 -6.64 14.51
C ARG A 271 0.77 -5.21 14.02
N ALA A 272 -0.41 -4.67 14.24
CA ALA A 272 -0.77 -3.36 13.72
C ALA A 272 -1.67 -2.58 14.67
N ALA A 273 -1.66 -1.26 14.49
CA ALA A 273 -2.64 -0.37 15.05
C ALA A 273 -3.40 0.33 13.90
N PHE A 274 -4.63 0.80 14.15
CA PHE A 274 -5.48 1.37 13.13
C PHE A 274 -6.14 2.68 13.59
N MET A 275 -6.08 3.69 12.72
CA MET A 275 -6.64 5.04 12.92
C MET A 275 -6.19 5.69 14.23
N SER A 276 -4.88 5.66 14.49
CA SER A 276 -4.27 6.31 15.66
C SER A 276 -4.51 7.82 15.66
N GLN A 277 -4.84 8.39 16.82
CA GLN A 277 -5.03 9.84 17.03
C GLN A 277 -4.23 10.34 18.23
N VAL A 278 -3.42 11.37 18.00
CA VAL A 278 -2.67 12.09 19.03
C VAL A 278 -3.63 12.92 19.90
N SER A 279 -3.40 12.94 21.22
CA SER A 279 -4.20 13.74 22.16
C SER A 279 -4.03 15.25 21.92
N PRO A 280 -4.97 16.11 22.39
CA PRO A 280 -4.90 17.55 22.16
C PRO A 280 -3.59 18.20 22.61
N ASP A 281 -2.95 17.64 23.64
CA ASP A 281 -1.69 18.09 24.23
C ASP A 281 -0.45 17.25 23.80
N GLY A 282 -0.64 16.25 22.93
CA GLY A 282 0.45 15.40 22.43
C GLY A 282 1.05 14.40 23.43
N ARG A 283 0.44 14.22 24.61
CA ARG A 283 0.93 13.28 25.65
C ARG A 283 0.53 11.84 25.40
N TYR A 284 -0.59 11.61 24.74
CA TYR A 284 -1.15 10.28 24.50
C TYR A 284 -1.46 10.05 23.03
N VAL A 285 -1.54 8.78 22.65
CA VAL A 285 -2.09 8.35 21.35
C VAL A 285 -3.17 7.34 21.62
N VAL A 286 -4.40 7.56 21.16
CA VAL A 286 -5.44 6.51 21.15
C VAL A 286 -5.37 5.77 19.83
N THR A 287 -5.54 4.46 19.84
CA THR A 287 -5.50 3.64 18.62
C THR A 287 -6.29 2.35 18.76
N THR A 288 -6.71 1.80 17.62
CA THR A 288 -7.38 0.51 17.56
C THR A 288 -6.33 -0.59 17.47
N ILE A 289 -6.36 -1.55 18.39
CA ILE A 289 -5.47 -2.71 18.40
C ILE A 289 -6.24 -4.02 18.38
N GLU A 290 -5.51 -5.11 18.15
CA GLU A 290 -6.03 -6.46 18.28
C GLU A 290 -6.48 -6.77 19.71
N ASP A 291 -7.49 -7.64 19.85
CA ASP A 291 -7.95 -8.11 21.16
C ASP A 291 -6.89 -9.01 21.83
N PRO A 292 -6.46 -8.69 23.06
CA PRO A 292 -5.49 -9.51 23.78
C PRO A 292 -6.10 -10.86 24.23
N GLY A 293 -5.50 -11.99 23.84
CA GLY A 293 -5.93 -13.34 24.28
C GLY A 293 -5.34 -14.54 23.53
N PRO A 294 -5.42 -15.76 24.10
CA PRO A 294 -4.76 -16.98 23.59
C PRO A 294 -5.36 -17.58 22.31
N GLN A 295 -6.53 -17.09 21.86
CA GLN A 295 -7.11 -17.45 20.56
C GLN A 295 -6.47 -16.67 19.39
N ASN A 296 -5.51 -15.79 19.67
CA ASN A 296 -4.85 -14.93 18.69
C ASN A 296 -3.81 -15.69 17.83
N ARG A 297 -4.29 -16.66 17.04
CA ARG A 297 -3.46 -17.56 16.21
C ARG A 297 -3.42 -17.20 14.71
N ARG A 298 -3.99 -16.09 14.26
CA ARG A 298 -4.10 -15.79 12.82
C ARG A 298 -3.90 -14.33 12.46
N ASP A 299 -3.57 -14.16 11.18
CA ASP A 299 -3.06 -12.97 10.48
C ASP A 299 -4.03 -11.77 10.48
N LEU A 300 -3.59 -10.60 9.99
CA LEU A 300 -4.40 -9.37 9.86
C LEU A 300 -5.77 -9.62 9.17
N PHE A 301 -5.86 -10.64 8.32
CA PHE A 301 -7.07 -11.07 7.61
C PHE A 301 -8.22 -11.54 8.52
N ASP A 302 -7.95 -11.93 9.78
CA ASP A 302 -9.00 -12.37 10.70
C ASP A 302 -9.67 -11.22 11.46
N LYS A 303 -9.17 -9.98 11.28
CA LYS A 303 -9.61 -8.81 12.04
C LYS A 303 -10.19 -7.71 11.16
N TYR A 304 -9.73 -7.61 9.92
CA TYR A 304 -10.19 -6.60 8.96
C TYR A 304 -10.85 -7.27 7.77
N TYR A 305 -12.00 -6.74 7.38
CA TYR A 305 -12.56 -7.01 6.07
C TYR A 305 -11.82 -6.16 5.04
N SER A 306 -11.31 -6.80 3.98
CA SER A 306 -10.58 -6.15 2.90
C SER A 306 -10.97 -6.75 1.56
N ALA A 307 -11.41 -5.91 0.63
CA ALA A 307 -11.65 -6.29 -0.77
C ALA A 307 -11.07 -5.22 -1.69
N ASN A 308 -10.40 -5.63 -2.77
CA ASN A 308 -9.81 -4.73 -3.75
C ASN A 308 -10.47 -4.97 -5.12
N PHE A 309 -10.64 -3.91 -5.90
CA PHE A 309 -11.39 -3.92 -7.17
C PHE A 309 -10.60 -3.23 -8.28
N LYS A 310 -10.92 -3.57 -9.54
CA LYS A 310 -10.28 -2.98 -10.73
C LYS A 310 -10.75 -1.55 -11.01
N ASP A 311 -11.94 -1.19 -10.54
CA ASP A 311 -12.50 0.16 -10.70
C ASP A 311 -11.79 1.16 -9.78
N HIS A 312 -10.95 2.03 -10.35
CA HIS A 312 -10.19 3.04 -9.62
C HIS A 312 -11.07 4.06 -8.88
N ARG A 313 -12.37 4.19 -9.21
CA ARG A 313 -13.30 5.07 -8.51
C ARG A 313 -13.48 4.63 -7.06
N PHE A 314 -13.62 3.32 -6.83
CA PHE A 314 -13.70 2.68 -5.52
C PHE A 314 -12.95 1.36 -5.60
N LEU A 315 -11.63 1.41 -5.42
CA LEU A 315 -10.72 0.29 -5.67
C LEU A 315 -10.41 -0.56 -4.45
N GLN A 316 -10.80 -0.12 -3.26
CA GLN A 316 -10.59 -0.84 -2.02
C GLN A 316 -11.70 -0.53 -1.03
N VAL A 317 -12.14 -1.58 -0.34
CA VAL A 317 -12.93 -1.51 0.87
C VAL A 317 -12.10 -2.13 1.98
N PHE A 318 -11.94 -1.41 3.07
CA PHE A 318 -11.13 -1.83 4.20
C PHE A 318 -11.73 -1.30 5.51
N PHE A 319 -12.13 -2.19 6.40
CA PHE A 319 -12.66 -1.83 7.71
C PHE A 319 -12.41 -2.91 8.76
N PRO A 320 -12.24 -2.55 10.04
CA PRO A 320 -12.12 -3.53 11.10
C PRO A 320 -13.44 -4.29 11.25
N THR A 321 -13.38 -5.51 11.76
CA THR A 321 -14.55 -6.31 12.17
C THR A 321 -14.39 -6.81 13.60
N ARG A 322 -13.17 -6.64 14.14
CA ARG A 322 -12.74 -6.91 15.51
C ARG A 322 -11.66 -5.90 15.86
N GLY A 323 -11.52 -5.59 17.14
CA GLY A 323 -10.50 -4.68 17.65
C GLY A 323 -10.99 -3.89 18.83
N ILE A 324 -10.07 -3.49 19.70
CA ILE A 324 -10.35 -2.69 20.89
C ILE A 324 -9.59 -1.38 20.84
N LEU A 325 -10.05 -0.38 21.60
CA LEU A 325 -9.25 0.83 21.79
C LEU A 325 -8.18 0.60 22.88
N ALA A 326 -7.00 1.11 22.59
CA ALA A 326 -5.89 1.23 23.52
C ALA A 326 -5.31 2.64 23.44
N TRP A 327 -4.55 3.02 24.47
CA TRP A 327 -3.87 4.29 24.54
C TRP A 327 -2.40 4.12 24.89
N TYR A 328 -1.55 4.83 24.18
CA TYR A 328 -0.12 4.90 24.40
C TYR A 328 0.24 6.15 25.19
N SER A 329 1.08 6.02 26.21
CA SER A 329 1.67 7.14 26.95
C SER A 329 3.03 7.48 26.39
N ARG A 330 3.21 8.72 25.96
CA ARG A 330 4.52 9.22 25.52
C ARG A 330 5.52 9.31 26.68
N GLU A 331 5.04 9.57 27.89
CA GLU A 331 5.88 9.69 29.08
C GLU A 331 6.44 8.34 29.54
N THR A 332 5.59 7.31 29.60
CA THR A 332 5.99 6.00 30.13
C THR A 332 6.43 5.02 29.05
N GLY A 333 6.13 5.31 27.78
CA GLY A 333 6.40 4.41 26.65
C GLY A 333 5.55 3.14 26.66
N GLN A 334 4.38 3.18 27.32
CA GLN A 334 3.51 2.01 27.49
C GLN A 334 2.18 2.16 26.76
N LEU A 335 1.66 1.02 26.27
CA LEU A 335 0.37 0.89 25.62
C LEU A 335 -0.58 0.10 26.53
N HIS A 336 -1.78 0.62 26.77
CA HIS A 336 -2.78 0.02 27.65
C HIS A 336 -4.14 -0.07 26.94
N PRO A 337 -4.85 -1.21 27.02
CA PRO A 337 -6.27 -1.26 26.66
C PRO A 337 -7.05 -0.20 27.42
N LEU A 338 -7.96 0.50 26.75
CA LEU A 338 -8.77 1.56 27.36
C LEU A 338 -9.99 0.96 28.07
N PRO A 339 -10.10 1.00 29.42
CA PRO A 339 -11.26 0.46 30.12
C PRO A 339 -12.54 1.16 29.68
N GLY A 340 -13.60 0.38 29.42
CA GLY A 340 -14.86 0.88 28.85
C GLY A 340 -14.87 0.91 27.33
N ALA A 341 -13.70 0.83 26.69
CA ALA A 341 -13.56 0.68 25.26
C ALA A 341 -12.66 -0.50 24.85
N ASN A 342 -12.68 -1.59 25.64
CA ASN A 342 -11.82 -2.77 25.46
C ASN A 342 -12.54 -4.14 25.52
N ASP A 343 -13.85 -4.16 25.29
CA ASP A 343 -14.64 -5.39 25.24
C ASP A 343 -14.54 -6.08 23.86
N PRO A 344 -13.96 -7.30 23.77
CA PRO A 344 -13.74 -8.00 22.50
C PRO A 344 -15.01 -8.57 21.85
N ARG A 345 -16.16 -8.50 22.54
CA ARG A 345 -17.47 -8.77 21.92
C ARG A 345 -17.85 -7.71 20.88
N TYR A 346 -17.17 -6.56 20.92
CA TYR A 346 -17.36 -5.45 20.03
C TYR A 346 -16.09 -5.19 19.24
N VAL A 347 -16.25 -4.61 18.05
CA VAL A 347 -15.20 -3.86 17.37
C VAL A 347 -15.31 -2.40 17.76
N GLN A 348 -14.17 -1.78 18.03
CA GLN A 348 -14.09 -0.41 18.54
C GLN A 348 -12.97 0.31 17.79
N THR A 349 -13.30 1.38 17.10
CA THR A 349 -12.40 2.05 16.15
C THR A 349 -12.66 3.55 16.09
N ASP A 350 -11.82 4.26 15.33
CA ASP A 350 -11.98 5.68 15.00
C ASP A 350 -12.05 6.56 16.26
N GLY A 351 -11.26 6.23 17.26
CA GLY A 351 -11.18 6.98 18.51
C GLY A 351 -10.63 8.38 18.28
N VAL A 352 -11.40 9.41 18.63
CA VAL A 352 -11.00 10.83 18.58
C VAL A 352 -11.16 11.48 19.94
N TRP A 353 -10.25 12.36 20.30
CA TRP A 353 -10.29 13.08 21.57
C TRP A 353 -11.27 14.26 21.52
N SER A 354 -11.94 14.53 22.64
CA SER A 354 -12.54 15.85 22.88
C SER A 354 -11.43 16.92 22.96
N PRO A 355 -11.70 18.18 22.61
CA PRO A 355 -10.67 19.24 22.65
C PRO A 355 -10.03 19.45 24.03
N ASP A 356 -10.78 19.17 25.10
CA ASP A 356 -10.29 19.25 26.48
C ASP A 356 -9.57 17.97 26.96
N GLY A 357 -9.47 16.95 26.12
CA GLY A 357 -8.80 15.68 26.38
C GLY A 357 -9.51 14.76 27.37
N LYS A 358 -10.73 15.10 27.83
CA LYS A 358 -11.44 14.33 28.87
C LYS A 358 -12.21 13.14 28.33
N TYR A 359 -12.64 13.17 27.08
CA TYR A 359 -13.44 12.12 26.47
C TYR A 359 -12.80 11.62 25.19
N ILE A 360 -13.07 10.36 24.87
CA ILE A 360 -12.79 9.75 23.58
C ILE A 360 -14.13 9.40 22.95
N VAL A 361 -14.42 9.96 21.79
CA VAL A 361 -15.55 9.59 20.92
C VAL A 361 -15.07 8.52 19.95
N PHE A 362 -15.84 7.45 19.74
CA PHE A 362 -15.41 6.32 18.93
C PHE A 362 -16.58 5.58 18.28
N ALA A 363 -16.28 4.84 17.22
CA ALA A 363 -17.21 3.95 16.54
C ALA A 363 -17.20 2.56 17.18
N ARG A 364 -18.38 1.97 17.38
CA ARG A 364 -18.55 0.64 17.99
C ARG A 364 -19.61 -0.18 17.25
N ALA A 365 -19.30 -1.45 17.00
CA ALA A 365 -20.26 -2.43 16.48
C ALA A 365 -20.05 -3.80 17.14
N GLU A 366 -21.01 -4.71 17.02
CA GLU A 366 -20.79 -6.11 17.40
C GLU A 366 -19.67 -6.71 16.54
N ALA A 367 -18.74 -7.43 17.17
CA ALA A 367 -17.61 -8.04 16.49
C ALA A 367 -18.07 -9.17 15.55
N LYS A 368 -17.51 -9.22 14.33
CA LYS A 368 -17.86 -10.22 13.31
C LYS A 368 -16.64 -11.00 12.83
N VAL A 369 -16.87 -12.14 12.19
CA VAL A 369 -15.83 -12.82 11.41
C VAL A 369 -15.76 -12.12 10.04
N PRO A 370 -14.59 -11.65 9.60
CA PRO A 370 -14.51 -10.87 8.36
C PRO A 370 -14.84 -11.67 7.10
N TYR A 371 -14.56 -12.98 7.06
CA TYR A 371 -14.91 -13.85 5.92
C TYR A 371 -15.57 -15.12 6.46
N SER A 372 -16.88 -15.29 6.22
CA SER A 372 -17.64 -16.46 6.70
C SER A 372 -17.37 -17.72 5.87
N ASP A 373 -17.76 -18.89 6.36
CA ASP A 373 -17.67 -20.13 5.58
C ASP A 373 -18.54 -20.04 4.30
N GLY A 374 -17.99 -20.48 3.16
CA GLY A 374 -18.66 -20.38 1.86
C GLY A 374 -18.73 -18.97 1.27
N TRP A 375 -17.97 -18.03 1.81
CA TRP A 375 -17.96 -16.62 1.40
C TRP A 375 -17.58 -16.44 -0.08
N ARG A 376 -18.26 -15.49 -0.73
CA ARG A 376 -17.98 -15.03 -2.09
C ARG A 376 -17.31 -13.66 -2.02
N LEU A 377 -16.28 -13.46 -2.84
CA LEU A 377 -15.58 -12.18 -2.89
C LEU A 377 -16.53 -11.07 -3.37
N ALA A 378 -16.55 -9.93 -2.69
CA ALA A 378 -17.24 -8.75 -3.18
C ALA A 378 -16.63 -8.30 -4.52
N GLU A 379 -17.46 -7.77 -5.42
CA GLU A 379 -17.03 -7.31 -6.75
C GLU A 379 -16.95 -5.78 -6.85
N TYR A 380 -17.64 -5.06 -5.95
CA TYR A 380 -17.66 -3.59 -5.89
C TYR A 380 -17.93 -3.10 -4.46
N ALA A 381 -17.71 -1.79 -4.21
CA ALA A 381 -18.03 -1.18 -2.92
C ALA A 381 -19.55 -1.10 -2.70
N ASN A 382 -20.02 -1.51 -1.51
CA ASN A 382 -21.44 -1.76 -1.16
C ASN A 382 -22.03 -3.04 -1.75
N ASP A 383 -21.21 -3.98 -2.20
CA ASP A 383 -21.68 -5.31 -2.57
C ASP A 383 -22.31 -6.03 -1.36
N PRO A 384 -23.49 -6.65 -1.48
CA PRO A 384 -24.11 -7.44 -0.41
C PRO A 384 -23.24 -8.61 0.10
N ASN A 385 -22.27 -9.08 -0.68
CA ASN A 385 -21.30 -10.10 -0.28
C ASN A 385 -20.24 -9.58 0.69
N GLU A 386 -20.12 -8.26 0.87
CA GLU A 386 -19.29 -7.71 1.94
C GLU A 386 -19.79 -8.16 3.32
N THR A 387 -18.88 -8.25 4.28
CA THR A 387 -19.29 -8.43 5.68
C THR A 387 -20.11 -7.22 6.12
N GLN A 388 -21.38 -7.47 6.42
CA GLN A 388 -22.33 -6.43 6.80
C GLN A 388 -22.10 -6.04 8.26
N ILE A 389 -21.67 -4.81 8.51
CA ILE A 389 -21.39 -4.25 9.83
C ILE A 389 -21.80 -2.77 9.88
N GLN A 390 -22.45 -2.39 10.97
CA GLN A 390 -22.95 -1.03 11.20
C GLN A 390 -22.42 -0.51 12.52
N TYR A 391 -21.73 0.62 12.44
CA TYR A 391 -21.13 1.29 13.59
C TYR A 391 -22.08 2.32 14.21
N ASP A 392 -22.13 2.32 15.54
CA ASP A 392 -22.76 3.35 16.36
C ASP A 392 -21.66 4.21 17.01
N LEU A 393 -21.92 5.50 17.24
CA LEU A 393 -20.99 6.36 17.95
C LEU A 393 -21.20 6.33 19.47
N TYR A 394 -20.10 6.15 20.20
CA TYR A 394 -20.05 6.21 21.65
C TYR A 394 -19.04 7.25 22.11
N ARG A 395 -19.14 7.66 23.36
CA ARG A 395 -18.08 8.39 24.08
C ARG A 395 -17.74 7.67 25.37
N VAL A 396 -16.48 7.73 25.78
CA VAL A 396 -16.01 7.20 27.07
C VAL A 396 -15.10 8.25 27.72
N PRO A 397 -15.20 8.49 29.04
CA PRO A 397 -14.25 9.37 29.71
C PRO A 397 -12.86 8.71 29.74
N PHE A 398 -11.81 9.47 29.45
CA PHE A 398 -10.44 8.99 29.47
C PHE A 398 -9.91 8.80 30.90
N ASN A 399 -10.19 9.76 31.79
CA ASN A 399 -9.85 9.73 33.22
C ASN A 399 -8.39 9.28 33.50
N ASP A 400 -7.42 9.92 32.82
CA ASP A 400 -6.00 9.57 32.90
C ASP A 400 -5.73 8.08 32.61
N GLY A 401 -6.42 7.54 31.61
CA GLY A 401 -6.31 6.15 31.17
C GLY A 401 -7.11 5.14 32.00
N LYS A 402 -7.79 5.56 33.08
CA LYS A 402 -8.67 4.68 33.88
C LYS A 402 -9.97 4.33 33.16
N GLY A 403 -10.32 5.09 32.13
CA GLY A 403 -11.55 4.87 31.36
C GLY A 403 -12.82 5.18 32.16
N GLY A 404 -13.92 4.56 31.75
CA GLY A 404 -15.20 4.65 32.45
C GLY A 404 -16.31 3.89 31.74
N THR A 405 -17.56 4.28 31.96
CA THR A 405 -18.70 3.66 31.27
C THR A 405 -18.88 4.32 29.90
N PRO A 406 -18.89 3.56 28.79
CA PRO A 406 -19.15 4.12 27.47
C PRO A 406 -20.63 4.52 27.34
N GLU A 407 -20.89 5.73 26.87
CA GLU A 407 -22.21 6.29 26.61
C GLU A 407 -22.47 6.34 25.11
N ARG A 408 -23.66 5.92 24.69
CA ARG A 408 -24.08 6.03 23.28
C ARG A 408 -24.42 7.48 22.94
N ILE A 409 -23.96 7.96 21.80
CA ILE A 409 -24.33 9.28 21.28
C ILE A 409 -25.66 9.16 20.53
N VAL A 410 -26.73 9.68 21.12
CA VAL A 410 -28.08 9.72 20.53
C VAL A 410 -28.06 10.52 19.22
N GLY A 411 -28.77 10.03 18.19
CA GLY A 411 -28.81 10.61 16.83
C GLY A 411 -27.75 10.02 15.89
N ALA A 412 -26.53 9.82 16.40
CA ALA A 412 -25.45 9.16 15.66
C ALA A 412 -25.31 7.66 15.96
N SER A 413 -26.38 7.04 16.47
CA SER A 413 -26.43 5.62 16.85
C SER A 413 -27.84 5.06 16.70
N ALA A 414 -27.95 3.76 16.46
CA ALA A 414 -29.21 3.02 16.28
C ALA A 414 -30.17 3.63 15.24
N ASN A 415 -29.61 4.27 14.22
CA ASN A 415 -30.34 4.86 13.10
C ASN A 415 -30.40 3.92 11.87
N GLY A 416 -29.99 2.66 12.03
CA GLY A 416 -29.97 1.66 10.96
C GLY A 416 -28.88 1.87 9.90
N MET A 417 -27.95 2.80 10.15
CA MET A 417 -26.82 3.13 9.30
C MET A 417 -25.51 2.89 10.04
N SER A 418 -24.42 2.84 9.30
CA SER A 418 -23.08 2.81 9.85
C SER A 418 -22.52 4.23 10.01
N ASN A 419 -22.19 4.63 11.23
CA ASN A 419 -21.69 5.96 11.60
C ASN A 419 -20.23 5.84 12.08
N ASN A 420 -19.30 6.54 11.43
CA ASN A 420 -17.86 6.37 11.60
C ASN A 420 -17.09 7.69 11.39
N PHE A 421 -15.77 7.68 11.59
CA PHE A 421 -14.89 8.86 11.51
C PHE A 421 -15.43 10.11 12.25
N PRO A 422 -15.77 10.01 13.55
CA PRO A 422 -16.13 11.20 14.31
C PRO A 422 -14.97 12.20 14.36
N LYS A 423 -15.30 13.49 14.30
CA LYS A 423 -14.43 14.61 14.67
C LYS A 423 -15.22 15.56 15.55
N VAL A 424 -14.64 15.95 16.68
CA VAL A 424 -15.24 16.91 17.61
C VAL A 424 -14.80 18.31 17.21
N SER A 425 -15.72 19.28 17.18
CA SER A 425 -15.39 20.67 16.90
C SER A 425 -14.45 21.24 17.99
N PRO A 426 -13.56 22.21 17.67
CA PRO A 426 -12.62 22.77 18.64
C PRO A 426 -13.27 23.42 19.88
N ASP A 427 -14.51 23.90 19.75
CA ASP A 427 -15.30 24.44 20.85
C ASP A 427 -16.02 23.36 21.70
N GLY A 428 -15.89 22.08 21.31
CA GLY A 428 -16.47 20.94 22.00
C GLY A 428 -17.99 20.80 21.85
N ARG A 429 -18.64 21.57 20.98
CA ARG A 429 -20.12 21.61 20.88
C ARG A 429 -20.70 20.58 19.92
N TRP A 430 -19.95 20.18 18.89
CA TRP A 430 -20.46 19.39 17.78
C TRP A 430 -19.56 18.19 17.49
N ILE A 431 -20.19 17.13 16.97
CA ILE A 431 -19.52 15.98 16.37
C ILE A 431 -19.95 15.93 14.91
N VAL A 432 -18.99 16.03 13.99
CA VAL A 432 -19.19 15.72 12.57
C VAL A 432 -18.70 14.31 12.30
N TYR A 433 -19.49 13.51 11.61
CA TYR A 433 -19.20 12.12 11.32
C TYR A 433 -19.66 11.71 9.92
N VAL A 434 -19.15 10.58 9.45
CA VAL A 434 -19.54 9.96 8.19
C VAL A 434 -20.65 8.94 8.45
N GLN A 435 -21.71 9.01 7.66
CA GLN A 435 -22.77 8.00 7.62
C GLN A 435 -22.79 7.28 6.27
N CYS A 436 -22.86 5.95 6.29
CA CYS A 436 -23.00 5.10 5.11
C CYS A 436 -23.76 3.80 5.45
N ARG A 437 -24.17 3.01 4.45
CA ARG A 437 -24.96 1.78 4.70
C ARG A 437 -24.19 0.67 5.41
N ASN A 438 -22.94 0.46 5.02
CA ASN A 438 -22.11 -0.64 5.50
C ASN A 438 -20.65 -0.21 5.75
N GLY A 439 -20.03 -0.78 6.79
CA GLY A 439 -18.62 -0.60 7.06
C GLY A 439 -18.26 0.86 7.35
N GLN A 440 -17.14 1.32 6.79
CA GLN A 440 -16.63 2.68 6.92
C GLN A 440 -15.76 3.02 5.71
N LEU A 441 -15.33 4.30 5.63
CA LEU A 441 -14.32 4.83 4.70
C LEU A 441 -14.72 4.77 3.21
N MET A 442 -14.60 5.90 2.50
CA MET A 442 -14.62 5.95 1.03
C MET A 442 -15.79 5.20 0.37
N ARG A 443 -17.01 5.32 0.92
CA ARG A 443 -18.18 4.61 0.40
C ARG A 443 -18.91 5.45 -0.65
N PRO A 444 -19.43 4.87 -1.75
CA PRO A 444 -20.19 5.62 -2.76
C PRO A 444 -21.35 6.45 -2.20
N ASP A 445 -21.99 5.94 -1.15
CA ASP A 445 -23.14 6.51 -0.47
C ASP A 445 -22.78 7.33 0.79
N SER A 446 -21.49 7.55 1.07
CA SER A 446 -21.09 8.23 2.29
C SER A 446 -21.45 9.71 2.29
N GLN A 447 -21.97 10.16 3.43
CA GLN A 447 -22.40 11.54 3.65
C GLN A 447 -21.96 12.04 5.02
N LEU A 448 -21.73 13.35 5.12
CA LEU A 448 -21.40 14.03 6.37
C LEU A 448 -22.68 14.42 7.13
N TYR A 449 -22.68 14.10 8.41
CA TYR A 449 -23.72 14.45 9.37
C TYR A 449 -23.08 15.15 10.56
N ILE A 450 -23.86 15.97 11.25
CA ILE A 450 -23.46 16.68 12.45
C ILE A 450 -24.49 16.49 13.55
N VAL A 451 -24.03 16.32 14.79
CA VAL A 451 -24.85 16.12 16.00
C VAL A 451 -24.23 16.90 17.16
N PRO A 452 -25.01 17.39 18.15
CA PRO A 452 -24.44 17.94 19.38
C PRO A 452 -23.51 16.93 20.06
N PHE A 453 -22.45 17.40 20.70
CA PHE A 453 -21.51 16.54 21.43
C PHE A 453 -22.19 15.68 22.50
N GLU A 454 -23.22 16.24 23.14
CA GLU A 454 -24.02 15.54 24.14
C GLU A 454 -24.92 14.43 23.55
N GLY A 455 -25.07 14.37 22.24
CA GLY A 455 -26.10 13.59 21.55
C GLY A 455 -27.41 14.38 21.45
N GLY A 456 -28.31 13.93 20.58
CA GLY A 456 -29.59 14.59 20.34
C GLY A 456 -30.03 14.45 18.89
N GLN A 457 -30.63 15.51 18.34
CA GLN A 457 -31.04 15.53 16.95
C GLN A 457 -29.84 15.75 16.03
N GLU A 458 -29.55 14.76 15.19
CA GLU A 458 -28.59 14.85 14.11
C GLU A 458 -29.17 15.59 12.89
N ARG A 459 -28.30 16.15 12.06
CA ARG A 459 -28.67 16.71 10.75
C ARG A 459 -27.67 16.32 9.67
N ARG A 460 -28.20 16.08 8.48
CA ARG A 460 -27.40 15.94 7.26
C ARG A 460 -26.83 17.30 6.88
N MET A 461 -25.52 17.38 6.65
CA MET A 461 -24.86 18.63 6.27
C MET A 461 -25.22 19.06 4.84
N ASN A 462 -25.31 20.37 4.59
CA ASN A 462 -25.63 20.96 3.29
C ASN A 462 -24.48 20.84 2.27
N CYS A 463 -23.24 20.75 2.76
CA CYS A 463 -22.03 20.64 1.95
C CYS A 463 -21.90 19.31 1.19
N ASN A 464 -22.72 18.31 1.54
CA ASN A 464 -22.69 17.00 0.90
C ASN A 464 -22.85 17.12 -0.62
N THR A 465 -21.84 16.65 -1.33
CA THR A 465 -21.82 16.59 -2.79
C THR A 465 -22.21 15.20 -3.30
N SER A 466 -22.57 15.09 -4.58
CA SER A 466 -22.87 13.78 -5.18
C SER A 466 -21.61 12.96 -5.41
N LEU A 467 -21.74 11.67 -5.12
CA LEU A 467 -20.75 10.61 -4.99
C LEU A 467 -19.67 10.89 -3.93
N MET A 468 -19.89 10.27 -2.76
CA MET A 468 -18.95 10.11 -1.65
C MET A 468 -18.45 11.41 -1.00
N ASN A 469 -18.68 11.52 0.31
CA ASN A 469 -18.12 12.55 1.19
C ASN A 469 -17.57 11.86 2.45
N SER A 470 -16.33 12.14 2.83
CA SER A 470 -15.62 11.48 3.93
C SER A 470 -14.42 12.33 4.34
N TRP A 471 -13.59 11.80 5.25
CA TRP A 471 -12.32 12.37 5.71
C TRP A 471 -12.38 13.87 5.89
N HIS A 472 -12.70 14.29 7.10
CA HIS A 472 -12.92 15.69 7.41
C HIS A 472 -12.09 16.12 8.61
N SER A 473 -11.86 17.43 8.67
CA SER A 473 -11.14 18.06 9.78
C SER A 473 -11.59 19.50 9.96
N PHE A 474 -11.63 19.96 11.20
CA PHE A 474 -12.02 21.32 11.56
C PHE A 474 -10.82 22.27 11.52
N SER A 475 -11.04 23.49 11.03
CA SER A 475 -10.09 24.58 11.22
C SER A 475 -9.91 24.88 12.72
N PRO A 476 -8.80 25.50 13.15
CA PRO A 476 -8.56 25.77 14.57
C PRO A 476 -9.66 26.61 15.25
N ASN A 477 -10.32 27.48 14.51
CA ASN A 477 -11.43 28.30 15.01
C ASN A 477 -12.81 27.62 14.93
N GLY A 478 -12.88 26.40 14.39
CA GLY A 478 -14.12 25.63 14.24
C GLY A 478 -15.11 26.16 13.20
N ARG A 479 -14.77 27.23 12.46
CA ARG A 479 -15.65 27.89 11.48
C ARG A 479 -15.56 27.28 10.09
N TRP A 480 -14.59 26.42 9.84
CA TRP A 480 -14.42 25.75 8.57
C TRP A 480 -14.20 24.25 8.77
N LEU A 481 -14.75 23.47 7.87
CA LEU A 481 -14.53 22.03 7.77
C LEU A 481 -13.99 21.72 6.38
N VAL A 482 -12.79 21.14 6.33
CA VAL A 482 -12.25 20.55 5.11
C VAL A 482 -12.73 19.12 4.99
N PHE A 483 -13.02 18.65 3.78
CA PHE A 483 -13.35 17.24 3.53
C PHE A 483 -12.97 16.77 2.13
N SER A 484 -12.94 15.45 1.91
CA SER A 484 -12.70 14.85 0.59
C SER A 484 -13.98 14.38 -0.08
N SER A 485 -14.09 14.58 -1.39
CA SER A 485 -15.21 14.10 -2.21
C SER A 485 -14.81 13.74 -3.65
N LYS A 486 -15.59 12.87 -4.31
CA LYS A 486 -15.44 12.49 -5.73
C LYS A 486 -16.43 13.19 -6.66
N SER A 487 -16.96 14.35 -6.26
CA SER A 487 -18.08 14.98 -6.99
C SER A 487 -17.79 15.39 -8.43
N ARG A 488 -16.58 15.83 -8.75
CA ARG A 488 -16.23 16.27 -10.12
C ARG A 488 -15.17 15.42 -10.80
N SER A 489 -14.66 14.42 -10.10
CA SER A 489 -13.56 13.59 -10.55
C SER A 489 -13.69 12.18 -9.96
N PRO A 490 -13.30 11.12 -10.70
CA PRO A 490 -13.15 9.79 -10.12
C PRO A 490 -12.07 9.74 -9.02
N PHE A 491 -11.20 10.76 -8.93
CA PHE A 491 -10.22 10.95 -7.87
C PHE A 491 -10.77 11.92 -6.83
N THR A 492 -10.50 11.68 -5.54
CA THR A 492 -10.95 12.60 -4.49
C THR A 492 -10.30 13.96 -4.65
N GLN A 493 -11.11 14.99 -4.50
CA GLN A 493 -10.69 16.39 -4.43
C GLN A 493 -10.99 16.95 -3.04
N MET A 494 -10.35 18.06 -2.71
CA MET A 494 -10.48 18.71 -1.41
C MET A 494 -11.54 19.81 -1.48
N TYR A 495 -12.50 19.78 -0.55
CA TYR A 495 -13.57 20.75 -0.44
C TYR A 495 -13.57 21.41 0.93
N LEU A 496 -14.15 22.59 1.00
CA LEU A 496 -14.29 23.38 2.22
C LEU A 496 -15.77 23.77 2.39
N THR A 497 -16.24 23.79 3.63
CA THR A 497 -17.51 24.43 4.01
C THR A 497 -17.33 25.26 5.27
N HIS A 498 -18.05 26.38 5.36
CA HIS A 498 -18.16 27.19 6.56
C HIS A 498 -19.22 26.64 7.51
N LEU A 499 -19.02 26.80 8.81
CA LEU A 499 -19.99 26.52 9.87
C LEU A 499 -20.24 27.76 10.74
N ASP A 500 -21.52 28.07 10.98
CA ASP A 500 -21.93 29.07 11.97
C ASP A 500 -21.89 28.54 13.43
N GLU A 501 -22.31 29.35 14.40
CA GLU A 501 -22.21 28.98 15.83
C GLU A 501 -23.21 27.88 16.21
N GLU A 502 -24.27 27.76 15.43
CA GLU A 502 -25.30 26.75 15.52
C GLU A 502 -24.93 25.51 14.70
N GLY A 503 -23.75 25.48 14.08
CA GLY A 503 -23.20 24.41 13.26
C GLY A 503 -23.93 24.19 11.92
N ASN A 504 -24.73 25.17 11.47
CA ASN A 504 -25.28 25.14 10.12
C ASN A 504 -24.15 25.40 9.14
N ASP A 505 -24.09 24.57 8.11
CA ASP A 505 -23.03 24.61 7.13
C ASP A 505 -23.49 25.16 5.78
N THR A 506 -22.54 25.74 5.06
CA THR A 506 -22.73 26.28 3.71
C THR A 506 -22.54 25.21 2.63
N PRO A 507 -22.98 25.45 1.38
CA PRO A 507 -22.60 24.60 0.25
C PRO A 507 -21.08 24.52 0.07
N ALA A 508 -20.59 23.35 -0.34
CA ALA A 508 -19.18 23.10 -0.49
C ALA A 508 -18.52 23.96 -1.59
N ILE A 509 -17.32 24.45 -1.30
CA ILE A 509 -16.43 25.10 -2.27
C ILE A 509 -15.20 24.21 -2.53
N LEU A 510 -14.75 24.15 -3.79
CA LEU A 510 -13.62 23.34 -4.21
C LEU A 510 -12.31 24.08 -3.94
N ILE A 511 -11.36 23.44 -3.27
CA ILE A 511 -9.97 23.91 -3.21
C ILE A 511 -9.27 23.40 -4.47
N GLU A 512 -9.14 24.27 -5.46
CA GLU A 512 -8.56 23.93 -6.76
C GLU A 512 -7.04 23.65 -6.64
N ASN A 513 -6.53 22.86 -7.59
CA ASN A 513 -5.10 22.57 -7.81
C ASN A 513 -4.37 21.96 -6.59
N THR A 514 -5.06 21.10 -5.82
CA THR A 514 -4.43 20.31 -4.74
C THR A 514 -3.55 19.18 -5.27
N THR A 515 -3.93 18.58 -6.39
CA THR A 515 -3.22 17.45 -7.02
C THR A 515 -3.36 17.54 -8.54
N ALA A 516 -2.56 16.76 -9.28
CA ALA A 516 -2.84 16.49 -10.68
C ALA A 516 -4.21 15.78 -10.83
N ALA A 517 -4.87 15.94 -11.97
CA ALA A 517 -6.24 15.48 -12.20
C ALA A 517 -6.41 13.94 -12.15
N ASN A 518 -5.31 13.19 -12.26
CA ASN A 518 -5.25 11.73 -12.13
C ASN A 518 -4.72 11.26 -10.75
N ARG A 519 -4.77 12.10 -9.73
CA ARG A 519 -4.27 11.83 -8.38
C ARG A 519 -5.27 12.30 -7.32
N ALA A 520 -5.37 11.55 -6.23
CA ALA A 520 -6.40 11.67 -5.21
C ALA A 520 -5.90 12.40 -3.95
N VAL A 521 -6.76 13.27 -3.38
CA VAL A 521 -6.59 13.87 -2.05
C VAL A 521 -7.14 12.93 -0.99
N ASN A 522 -6.28 12.43 -0.11
CA ASN A 522 -6.67 11.58 1.01
C ASN A 522 -6.35 12.25 2.35
N ILE A 523 -7.27 12.10 3.30
CA ILE A 523 -7.12 12.49 4.71
C ILE A 523 -6.65 13.96 4.84
N PRO A 524 -7.46 14.95 4.43
CA PRO A 524 -7.14 16.34 4.70
C PRO A 524 -7.30 16.65 6.19
N GLU A 525 -6.26 17.22 6.80
CA GLU A 525 -6.24 17.58 8.21
C GLU A 525 -5.63 18.96 8.42
N PHE A 526 -6.33 19.83 9.16
CA PHE A 526 -5.76 21.13 9.53
C PHE A 526 -4.59 20.94 10.49
N VAL A 527 -3.52 21.69 10.24
CA VAL A 527 -2.35 21.74 11.12
C VAL A 527 -2.28 23.13 11.73
N ASN A 528 -2.43 23.24 13.05
CA ASN A 528 -2.49 24.53 13.75
C ASN A 528 -1.11 25.20 13.87
N VAL A 529 -0.54 25.56 12.73
CA VAL A 529 0.76 26.21 12.56
C VAL A 529 0.63 27.34 11.53
N PRO A 530 1.54 28.34 11.56
CA PRO A 530 1.63 29.32 10.48
C PRO A 530 1.91 28.64 9.12
N PRO A 531 1.50 29.23 7.97
CA PRO A 531 1.72 28.64 6.64
C PRO A 531 3.18 28.28 6.29
N ASP A 532 4.16 28.97 6.88
CA ASP A 532 5.59 28.71 6.70
C ASP A 532 6.23 27.91 7.87
N GLY A 533 5.44 27.57 8.89
CA GLY A 533 5.86 26.86 10.10
C GLY A 533 6.05 25.35 9.92
N PHE A 534 5.64 24.79 8.78
CA PHE A 534 5.81 23.39 8.43
C PHE A 534 6.12 23.26 6.93
N SER A 535 7.37 22.98 6.59
CA SER A 535 7.84 23.09 5.20
C SER A 535 8.43 21.82 4.62
N LYS A 536 8.98 20.94 5.47
CA LYS A 536 9.62 19.69 5.07
C LYS A 536 9.51 18.63 6.16
N ILE A 537 9.40 17.37 5.75
CA ILE A 537 9.55 16.18 6.60
C ILE A 537 10.60 15.28 5.99
N ASP A 538 11.67 15.00 6.74
CA ASP A 538 12.64 13.95 6.41
C ASP A 538 12.34 12.71 7.25
N ALA A 539 12.38 11.52 6.66
CA ALA A 539 12.05 10.27 7.35
C ALA A 539 13.20 9.26 7.35
N PRO A 540 14.36 9.58 7.97
CA PRO A 540 15.50 8.67 8.03
C PRO A 540 15.16 7.33 8.71
N ALA A 541 14.14 7.28 9.57
CA ALA A 541 13.67 6.02 10.16
C ALA A 541 13.19 4.99 9.12
N THR A 542 12.83 5.44 7.92
CA THR A 542 12.41 4.57 6.81
C THR A 542 13.54 4.22 5.85
N ASP A 543 14.74 4.81 6.02
CA ASP A 543 15.86 4.60 5.10
C ASP A 543 16.32 3.15 5.08
N PHE A 544 16.33 2.48 6.24
CA PHE A 544 16.66 1.06 6.33
C PHE A 544 15.74 0.24 5.42
N PHE A 545 14.42 0.44 5.50
CA PHE A 545 13.45 -0.30 4.69
C PHE A 545 13.57 0.03 3.21
N ARG A 546 13.80 1.30 2.86
CA ARG A 546 14.02 1.72 1.47
C ARG A 546 15.24 1.02 0.86
N VAL A 547 16.34 0.96 1.60
CA VAL A 547 17.58 0.31 1.14
C VAL A 547 17.39 -1.21 1.09
N PHE A 548 16.73 -1.79 2.09
CA PHE A 548 16.43 -3.23 2.16
C PHE A 548 15.59 -3.71 0.96
N ASP A 549 14.48 -3.01 0.65
CA ASP A 549 13.61 -3.37 -0.47
C ASP A 549 14.31 -3.22 -1.83
N LEU A 550 15.15 -2.19 -1.97
CA LEU A 550 15.99 -2.03 -3.16
C LEU A 550 17.01 -3.17 -3.30
N ALA A 551 17.66 -3.57 -2.21
CA ALA A 551 18.60 -4.69 -2.20
C ALA A 551 17.91 -6.01 -2.61
N LEU A 552 16.69 -6.26 -2.12
CA LEU A 552 15.87 -7.41 -2.53
C LEU A 552 15.49 -7.37 -4.03
N ASP A 553 15.12 -6.21 -4.55
CA ASP A 553 14.76 -6.07 -5.97
C ASP A 553 15.97 -6.32 -6.88
N LEU A 554 17.12 -5.72 -6.57
CA LEU A 554 18.37 -5.94 -7.29
C LEU A 554 18.81 -7.41 -7.24
N THR A 555 18.68 -8.05 -6.07
CA THR A 555 18.98 -9.49 -5.90
C THR A 555 18.08 -10.35 -6.79
N ARG A 556 16.77 -10.03 -6.88
CA ARG A 556 15.81 -10.75 -7.75
C ARG A 556 16.10 -10.55 -9.24
N LYS A 557 16.58 -9.36 -9.63
CA LYS A 557 17.01 -9.05 -11.00
C LYS A 557 18.40 -9.59 -11.34
N ASN A 558 19.04 -10.32 -10.41
CA ASN A 558 20.40 -10.84 -10.54
C ASN A 558 21.47 -9.75 -10.77
N GLN A 559 21.21 -8.52 -10.30
CA GLN A 559 22.16 -7.40 -10.32
C GLN A 559 23.00 -7.44 -9.04
N LEU A 560 23.89 -8.44 -8.96
CA LEU A 560 24.59 -8.82 -7.72
C LEU A 560 25.47 -7.70 -7.14
N GLU A 561 26.22 -6.97 -7.96
CA GLU A 561 27.14 -5.91 -7.50
C GLU A 561 26.38 -4.76 -6.81
N ASP A 562 25.33 -4.25 -7.46
CA ASP A 562 24.47 -3.21 -6.89
C ASP A 562 23.74 -3.71 -5.65
N ALA A 563 23.29 -4.97 -5.66
CA ALA A 563 22.61 -5.58 -4.52
C ALA A 563 23.52 -5.64 -3.28
N LEU A 564 24.79 -6.02 -3.44
CA LEU A 564 25.77 -6.06 -2.34
C LEU A 564 25.97 -4.69 -1.70
N VAL A 565 26.09 -3.62 -2.51
CA VAL A 565 26.22 -2.24 -2.01
C VAL A 565 25.00 -1.87 -1.15
N GLN A 566 23.79 -2.19 -1.60
CA GLN A 566 22.58 -1.90 -0.84
C GLN A 566 22.45 -2.79 0.41
N TRP A 567 22.82 -4.07 0.34
CA TRP A 567 22.82 -4.93 1.52
C TRP A 567 23.79 -4.45 2.60
N GLN A 568 24.99 -4.02 2.22
CA GLN A 568 25.96 -3.44 3.16
C GLN A 568 25.40 -2.18 3.83
N LYS A 569 24.78 -1.29 3.05
CA LYS A 569 24.13 -0.08 3.58
C LYS A 569 22.95 -0.43 4.50
N ALA A 570 22.19 -1.48 4.21
CA ALA A 570 21.11 -1.92 5.08
C ALA A 570 21.66 -2.42 6.43
N VAL A 571 22.78 -3.15 6.44
CA VAL A 571 23.48 -3.56 7.68
C VAL A 571 23.98 -2.34 8.46
N GLU A 572 24.56 -1.35 7.79
CA GLU A 572 24.99 -0.10 8.45
C GLU A 572 23.84 0.66 9.12
N LEU A 573 22.66 0.65 8.50
CA LEU A 573 21.47 1.34 9.01
C LEU A 573 20.78 0.57 10.16
N ASN A 574 20.85 -0.76 10.16
CA ASN A 574 20.30 -1.60 11.23
C ASN A 574 21.13 -2.89 11.43
N PRO A 575 22.20 -2.84 12.24
CA PRO A 575 23.13 -3.96 12.42
C PRO A 575 22.59 -5.09 13.33
N GLU A 576 21.41 -4.93 13.93
CA GLU A 576 20.78 -5.97 14.77
C GLU A 576 19.69 -6.76 14.01
N GLU A 577 19.48 -6.46 12.73
CA GLU A 577 18.48 -7.15 11.90
C GLU A 577 19.08 -8.41 11.26
N ALA A 578 18.87 -9.56 11.91
CA ALA A 578 19.34 -10.87 11.46
C ALA A 578 18.99 -11.15 9.99
N LYS A 579 17.79 -10.76 9.54
CA LYS A 579 17.35 -10.99 8.16
C LYS A 579 18.22 -10.25 7.14
N THR A 580 18.76 -9.08 7.48
CA THR A 580 19.63 -8.31 6.59
C THR A 580 20.97 -9.00 6.43
N HIS A 581 21.58 -9.42 7.55
CA HIS A 581 22.82 -10.21 7.55
C HIS A 581 22.66 -11.51 6.76
N PHE A 582 21.55 -12.22 6.93
CA PHE A 582 21.28 -13.45 6.19
C PHE A 582 21.22 -13.22 4.67
N ASN A 583 20.54 -12.15 4.23
CA ASN A 583 20.43 -11.85 2.80
C ASN A 583 21.75 -11.32 2.22
N LEU A 584 22.53 -10.56 2.98
CA LEU A 584 23.88 -10.17 2.60
C LEU A 584 24.77 -11.41 2.43
N ALA A 585 24.73 -12.36 3.37
CA ALA A 585 25.47 -13.62 3.28
C ALA A 585 25.09 -14.43 2.03
N LEU A 586 23.80 -14.52 1.70
CA LEU A 586 23.33 -15.16 0.47
C LEU A 586 23.86 -14.47 -0.79
N ALA A 587 23.85 -13.14 -0.81
CA ALA A 587 24.38 -12.36 -1.94
C ALA A 587 25.90 -12.53 -2.11
N LEU A 588 26.64 -12.54 -1.00
CA LEU A 588 28.09 -12.79 -0.96
C LEU A 588 28.44 -14.20 -1.45
N GLU A 589 27.71 -15.23 -1.02
CA GLU A 589 27.86 -16.60 -1.52
C GLU A 589 27.66 -16.65 -3.05
N ARG A 590 26.61 -16.00 -3.58
CA ARG A 590 26.36 -15.94 -5.03
C ARG A 590 27.46 -15.18 -5.80
N ALA A 591 28.09 -14.20 -5.16
CA ALA A 591 29.24 -13.49 -5.71
C ALA A 591 30.58 -14.25 -5.54
N GLY A 592 30.57 -15.45 -4.96
CA GLY A 592 31.77 -16.25 -4.70
C GLY A 592 32.61 -15.77 -3.49
N GLN A 593 32.12 -14.78 -2.73
CA GLN A 593 32.77 -14.21 -1.57
C GLN A 593 32.49 -15.04 -0.30
N THR A 594 32.92 -16.30 -0.31
CA THR A 594 32.54 -17.32 0.70
C THR A 594 32.96 -16.94 2.12
N ASP A 595 34.16 -16.39 2.32
CA ASP A 595 34.63 -16.03 3.68
C ASP A 595 33.82 -14.89 4.29
N GLN A 596 33.42 -13.91 3.49
CA GLN A 596 32.55 -12.82 3.94
C GLN A 596 31.14 -13.35 4.24
N ALA A 597 30.62 -14.25 3.40
CA ALA A 597 29.33 -14.90 3.65
C ALA A 597 29.33 -15.69 4.98
N ILE A 598 30.42 -16.41 5.28
CA ILE A 598 30.58 -17.11 6.57
C ILE A 598 30.48 -16.15 7.75
N ALA A 599 31.16 -15.00 7.70
CA ALA A 599 31.10 -13.99 8.76
C ALA A 599 29.67 -13.46 8.97
N GLU A 600 28.96 -13.16 7.88
CA GLU A 600 27.59 -12.65 7.94
C GLU A 600 26.57 -13.71 8.42
N TYR A 601 26.76 -14.99 8.06
CA TYR A 601 25.94 -16.06 8.64
C TYR A 601 26.19 -16.24 10.13
N GLN A 602 27.43 -16.10 10.59
CA GLN A 602 27.75 -16.15 12.03
C GLN A 602 27.07 -15.01 12.80
N ILE A 603 27.06 -13.79 12.24
CA ILE A 603 26.31 -12.67 12.83
C ILE A 603 24.82 -12.98 12.85
N THR A 604 24.27 -13.50 11.74
CA THR A 604 22.86 -13.91 11.65
C THR A 604 22.49 -14.87 12.78
N ILE A 605 23.30 -15.90 13.03
CA ILE A 605 23.07 -16.89 14.10
C ILE A 605 23.26 -16.29 15.49
N GLY A 606 24.15 -15.31 15.65
CA GLY A 606 24.30 -14.56 16.89
C GLY A 606 23.05 -13.74 17.24
N LEU A 607 22.37 -13.19 16.23
CA LEU A 607 21.14 -12.41 16.38
C LEU A 607 19.87 -13.27 16.42
N ASP A 608 19.83 -14.34 15.62
CA ASP A 608 18.72 -15.30 15.49
C ASP A 608 19.26 -16.74 15.54
N PRO A 609 19.44 -17.32 16.75
CA PRO A 609 20.02 -18.65 16.93
C PRO A 609 19.18 -19.80 16.37
N GLU A 610 17.89 -19.55 16.06
CA GLU A 610 16.95 -20.53 15.53
C GLU A 610 16.84 -20.48 14.00
N ASN A 611 17.65 -19.65 13.33
CA ASN A 611 17.64 -19.52 11.88
C ASN A 611 18.21 -20.76 11.18
N SER A 612 17.36 -21.75 10.90
CA SER A 612 17.77 -23.02 10.29
C SER A 612 18.41 -22.86 8.91
N GLY A 613 17.97 -21.85 8.15
CA GLY A 613 18.55 -21.47 6.86
C GLY A 613 20.00 -21.00 7.00
N ALA A 614 20.28 -20.08 7.93
CA ALA A 614 21.62 -19.59 8.20
C ALA A 614 22.55 -20.68 8.74
N LEU A 615 22.08 -21.52 9.68
CA LEU A 615 22.82 -22.65 10.21
C LEU A 615 23.25 -23.62 9.10
N THR A 616 22.32 -23.99 8.23
CA THR A 616 22.58 -24.91 7.11
C THR A 616 23.57 -24.31 6.11
N ASN A 617 23.36 -23.05 5.70
CA ASN A 617 24.22 -22.41 4.71
C ASN A 617 25.63 -22.16 5.24
N LEU A 618 25.76 -21.76 6.52
CA LEU A 618 27.06 -21.64 7.18
C LEU A 618 27.80 -22.98 7.20
N ALA A 619 27.12 -24.05 7.59
CA ALA A 619 27.73 -25.38 7.65
C ALA A 619 28.21 -25.84 6.26
N VAL A 620 27.41 -25.63 5.21
CA VAL A 620 27.81 -25.93 3.82
C VAL A 620 29.02 -25.08 3.39
N ALA A 621 29.02 -23.78 3.69
CA ALA A 621 30.14 -22.90 3.36
C ALA A 621 31.43 -23.31 4.08
N LEU A 622 31.35 -23.69 5.35
CA LEU A 622 32.48 -24.20 6.14
C LEU A 622 33.01 -25.52 5.59
N ALA A 623 32.13 -26.47 5.23
CA ALA A 623 32.52 -27.73 4.61
C ALA A 623 33.28 -27.51 3.30
N ARG A 624 32.80 -26.61 2.44
CA ARG A 624 33.49 -26.21 1.19
C ARG A 624 34.87 -25.59 1.41
N ARG A 625 35.11 -24.96 2.56
CA ARG A 625 36.42 -24.41 2.96
C ARG A 625 37.29 -25.44 3.71
N GLY A 626 36.88 -26.71 3.76
CA GLY A 626 37.60 -27.79 4.44
C GLY A 626 37.45 -27.79 5.97
N ARG A 627 36.59 -26.95 6.53
CA ARG A 627 36.35 -26.81 7.99
C ARG A 627 35.23 -27.76 8.44
N MET A 628 35.39 -29.05 8.13
CA MET A 628 34.33 -30.05 8.29
C MET A 628 33.88 -30.25 9.75
N ASP A 629 34.79 -30.18 10.72
CA ASP A 629 34.43 -30.36 12.15
C ASP A 629 33.49 -29.24 12.64
N GLU A 630 33.72 -28.01 12.19
CA GLU A 630 32.85 -26.88 12.51
C GLU A 630 31.51 -26.98 11.77
N ALA A 631 31.53 -27.40 10.50
CA ALA A 631 30.31 -27.65 9.73
C ALA A 631 29.38 -28.65 10.44
N ILE A 632 29.93 -29.75 10.96
CA ILE A 632 29.17 -30.76 11.69
C ILE A 632 28.49 -30.16 12.92
N GLN A 633 29.16 -29.28 13.69
CA GLN A 633 28.55 -28.63 14.86
C GLN A 633 27.31 -27.79 14.49
N TYR A 634 27.38 -27.04 13.39
CA TYR A 634 26.24 -26.23 12.91
C TYR A 634 25.12 -27.10 12.31
N PHE A 635 25.45 -28.19 11.62
CA PHE A 635 24.45 -29.16 11.18
C PHE A 635 23.74 -29.85 12.37
N GLU A 636 24.48 -30.23 13.41
CA GLU A 636 23.92 -30.77 14.66
C GLU A 636 22.98 -29.76 15.32
N GLN A 637 23.35 -28.47 15.34
CA GLN A 637 22.45 -27.41 15.81
C GLN A 637 21.18 -27.30 14.95
N GLY A 638 21.30 -27.34 13.62
CA GLY A 638 20.16 -27.35 12.71
C GLY A 638 19.19 -28.51 12.99
N VAL A 639 19.72 -29.71 13.24
CA VAL A 639 18.92 -30.88 13.64
C VAL A 639 18.26 -30.69 15.02
N ARG A 640 18.90 -29.99 15.96
CA ARG A 640 18.25 -29.65 17.25
C ARG A 640 17.08 -28.68 17.09
N ILE A 641 17.20 -27.69 16.20
CA ILE A 641 16.13 -26.72 15.92
C ILE A 641 14.99 -27.37 15.14
N GLU A 642 15.31 -28.20 14.15
CA GLU A 642 14.33 -28.91 13.31
C GLU A 642 14.46 -30.44 13.46
N PRO A 643 14.05 -31.01 14.61
CA PRO A 643 14.26 -32.44 14.89
C PRO A 643 13.50 -33.38 13.95
N GLN A 644 12.46 -32.86 13.29
CA GLN A 644 11.61 -33.54 12.31
C GLN A 644 11.93 -33.17 10.86
N SER A 645 13.11 -32.57 10.60
CA SER A 645 13.56 -32.25 9.24
C SER A 645 14.45 -33.36 8.69
N ALA A 646 13.91 -34.14 7.75
CA ALA A 646 14.68 -35.16 7.04
C ALA A 646 15.89 -34.54 6.30
N LYS A 647 15.71 -33.33 5.74
CA LYS A 647 16.77 -32.56 5.08
C LYS A 647 17.90 -32.19 6.03
N ALA A 648 17.60 -31.65 7.22
CA ALA A 648 18.63 -31.29 8.20
C ALA A 648 19.46 -32.53 8.61
N ARG A 649 18.80 -33.67 8.83
CA ARG A 649 19.46 -34.94 9.15
C ARG A 649 20.27 -35.51 8.00
N GLY A 650 19.79 -35.42 6.77
CA GLY A 650 20.53 -35.85 5.59
C GLY A 650 21.80 -35.05 5.37
N ASN A 651 21.75 -33.72 5.56
CA ASN A 651 22.94 -32.87 5.50
C ASN A 651 23.97 -33.24 6.56
N LEU A 652 23.53 -33.49 7.81
CA LEU A 652 24.42 -33.96 8.88
C LEU A 652 25.02 -35.33 8.54
N ALA A 653 24.21 -36.25 8.03
CA ALA A 653 24.67 -37.59 7.64
C ALA A 653 25.76 -37.53 6.55
N ALA A 654 25.57 -36.69 5.54
CA ALA A 654 26.56 -36.48 4.48
C ALA A 654 27.88 -35.93 5.04
N ALA A 655 27.83 -34.93 5.92
CA ALA A 655 29.01 -34.36 6.55
C ALA A 655 29.76 -35.37 7.45
N LEU A 656 29.02 -36.17 8.24
CA LEU A 656 29.58 -37.23 9.08
C LEU A 656 30.25 -38.32 8.23
N MET A 657 29.61 -38.71 7.12
CA MET A 657 30.17 -39.68 6.16
C MET A 657 31.49 -39.17 5.58
N GLU A 658 31.54 -37.91 5.15
CA GLU A 658 32.75 -37.30 4.57
C GLU A 658 33.90 -37.23 5.58
N LYS A 659 33.59 -36.98 6.86
CA LYS A 659 34.58 -37.01 7.95
C LYS A 659 35.02 -38.43 8.35
N GLY A 660 34.29 -39.47 7.91
CA GLY A 660 34.55 -40.86 8.26
C GLY A 660 33.88 -41.35 9.55
N ARG A 661 32.94 -40.57 10.12
CA ARG A 661 32.10 -40.97 11.27
C ARG A 661 30.92 -41.81 10.80
N ILE A 662 31.22 -43.01 10.30
CA ILE A 662 30.28 -43.83 9.52
C ILE A 662 29.05 -44.28 10.32
N ASP A 663 29.22 -44.77 11.54
CA ASP A 663 28.10 -45.27 12.35
C ASP A 663 27.07 -44.18 12.66
N GLU A 664 27.55 -42.98 12.98
CA GLU A 664 26.71 -41.81 13.24
C GLU A 664 26.01 -41.33 11.97
N ALA A 665 26.68 -41.38 10.82
CA ALA A 665 26.07 -41.07 9.53
C ALA A 665 24.91 -42.03 9.20
N ILE A 666 25.08 -43.34 9.46
CA ILE A 666 24.02 -44.34 9.27
C ILE A 666 22.81 -44.04 10.17
N GLU A 667 23.05 -43.70 11.44
CA GLU A 667 21.98 -43.34 12.38
C GLU A 667 21.17 -42.13 11.88
N GLN A 668 21.85 -41.08 11.43
CA GLN A 668 21.19 -39.89 10.89
C GLN A 668 20.43 -40.20 9.60
N CYS A 669 20.98 -40.99 8.68
CA CYS A 669 20.27 -41.46 7.49
C CYS A 669 19.00 -42.24 7.85
N ARG A 670 19.09 -43.20 8.77
CA ARG A 670 17.93 -44.01 9.20
C ARG A 670 16.85 -43.14 9.82
N THR A 671 17.24 -42.15 10.63
CA THR A 671 16.29 -41.23 11.24
C THR A 671 15.65 -40.30 10.20
N ALA A 672 16.42 -39.79 9.24
CA ALA A 672 15.89 -39.03 8.12
C ALA A 672 14.85 -39.83 7.32
N LEU A 673 15.12 -41.10 7.06
CA LEU A 673 14.22 -42.01 6.33
C LEU A 673 13.02 -42.49 7.16
N ALA A 674 13.11 -42.44 8.50
CA ALA A 674 11.95 -42.68 9.36
C ALA A 674 10.98 -41.49 9.33
N ILE A 675 11.50 -40.27 9.18
CA ILE A 675 10.72 -39.03 9.04
C ILE A 675 10.13 -38.92 7.64
N ASP A 676 10.96 -39.09 6.61
CA ASP A 676 10.56 -39.09 5.20
C ASP A 676 11.16 -40.32 4.49
N PRO A 677 10.37 -41.40 4.34
CA PRO A 677 10.81 -42.61 3.66
C PRO A 677 11.19 -42.43 2.19
N GLY A 678 10.83 -41.31 1.56
CA GLY A 678 11.15 -41.00 0.17
C GLY A 678 12.37 -40.10 -0.01
N TYR A 679 13.05 -39.71 1.07
CA TYR A 679 14.09 -38.69 0.99
C TYR A 679 15.37 -39.18 0.28
N SER A 680 15.54 -38.76 -0.98
CA SER A 680 16.56 -39.25 -1.92
C SER A 680 17.99 -39.06 -1.41
N ASP A 681 18.34 -37.91 -0.81
CA ASP A 681 19.71 -37.64 -0.34
C ASP A 681 20.14 -38.59 0.79
N ALA A 682 19.22 -38.93 1.70
CA ALA A 682 19.50 -39.89 2.76
C ALA A 682 19.64 -41.32 2.22
N HIS A 683 18.82 -41.69 1.22
CA HIS A 683 18.99 -42.94 0.49
C HIS A 683 20.32 -43.01 -0.25
N ASN A 684 20.73 -41.94 -0.93
CA ASN A 684 22.00 -41.88 -1.64
C ASN A 684 23.18 -42.00 -0.67
N THR A 685 23.19 -41.21 0.42
CA THR A 685 24.26 -41.25 1.43
C THR A 685 24.37 -42.63 2.08
N LEU A 686 23.25 -43.24 2.48
CA LEU A 686 23.24 -44.59 3.05
C LEU A 686 23.73 -45.64 2.05
N GLY A 687 23.32 -45.52 0.78
CA GLY A 687 23.78 -46.37 -0.31
C GLY A 687 25.29 -46.31 -0.51
N ILE A 688 25.88 -45.11 -0.49
CA ILE A 688 27.34 -44.93 -0.57
C ILE A 688 28.04 -45.61 0.60
N ILE A 689 27.54 -45.42 1.83
CA ILE A 689 28.11 -46.02 3.04
C ILE A 689 28.11 -47.54 2.95
N LEU A 690 26.96 -48.14 2.59
CA LEU A 690 26.81 -49.58 2.46
C LEU A 690 27.68 -50.15 1.33
N ASN A 691 27.80 -49.43 0.21
CA ASN A 691 28.67 -49.81 -0.89
C ASN A 691 30.14 -49.87 -0.45
N ARG A 692 30.62 -48.87 0.31
CA ARG A 692 31.97 -48.86 0.88
C ARG A 692 32.18 -49.95 1.93
N GLY A 693 31.12 -50.33 2.65
CA GLY A 693 31.12 -51.46 3.59
C GLY A 693 31.03 -52.85 2.95
N GLY A 694 30.90 -52.94 1.62
CA GLY A 694 30.78 -54.21 0.89
C GLY A 694 29.37 -54.82 0.90
N GLN A 695 28.38 -54.15 1.47
CA GLN A 695 26.97 -54.57 1.49
C GLN A 695 26.27 -54.16 0.20
N LEU A 696 26.77 -54.67 -0.94
CA LEU A 696 26.39 -54.21 -2.28
C LEU A 696 24.89 -54.33 -2.58
N ASP A 697 24.22 -55.36 -2.05
CA ASP A 697 22.81 -55.62 -2.33
C ASP A 697 21.88 -54.58 -1.70
N GLU A 698 22.14 -54.25 -0.43
CA GLU A 698 21.41 -53.19 0.27
C GLU A 698 21.78 -51.82 -0.29
N ALA A 699 23.04 -51.61 -0.68
CA ALA A 699 23.49 -50.38 -1.31
C ALA A 699 22.72 -50.09 -2.61
N ILE A 700 22.61 -51.09 -3.49
CA ILE A 700 21.87 -50.98 -4.75
C ILE A 700 20.40 -50.63 -4.48
N LEU A 701 19.74 -51.29 -3.52
CA LEU A 701 18.34 -51.01 -3.18
C LEU A 701 18.13 -49.54 -2.74
N HIS A 702 19.03 -49.01 -1.90
CA HIS A 702 18.94 -47.62 -1.47
C HIS A 702 19.23 -46.63 -2.60
N LEU A 703 20.22 -46.93 -3.46
CA LEU A 703 20.58 -46.08 -4.59
C LEU A 703 19.49 -46.09 -5.68
N GLU A 704 18.80 -47.20 -5.90
CA GLU A 704 17.62 -47.28 -6.76
C GLU A 704 16.51 -46.34 -6.28
N LYS A 705 16.27 -46.29 -4.96
CA LYS A 705 15.30 -45.35 -4.38
C LYS A 705 15.72 -43.88 -4.56
N ALA A 706 17.01 -43.58 -4.40
CA ALA A 706 17.53 -42.23 -4.64
C ALA A 706 17.32 -41.80 -6.10
N VAL A 707 17.66 -42.68 -7.06
CA VAL A 707 17.45 -42.43 -8.50
C VAL A 707 15.97 -42.35 -8.85
N ALA A 708 15.10 -43.12 -8.19
CA ALA A 708 13.65 -43.01 -8.41
C ALA A 708 13.10 -41.63 -7.99
N GLY A 709 13.66 -41.03 -6.92
CA GLY A 709 13.26 -39.71 -6.45
C GLY A 709 13.78 -38.55 -7.29
N ASP A 710 15.01 -38.63 -7.81
CA ASP A 710 15.51 -37.71 -8.85
C ASP A 710 16.25 -38.49 -9.96
N PRO A 711 15.54 -38.83 -11.05
CA PRO A 711 16.14 -39.53 -12.17
C PRO A 711 17.10 -38.67 -12.99
N ALA A 712 17.22 -37.36 -12.79
CA ALA A 712 18.16 -36.53 -13.53
C ALA A 712 19.49 -36.31 -12.77
N SER A 713 19.53 -36.65 -11.48
CA SER A 713 20.71 -36.47 -10.64
C SER A 713 21.92 -37.25 -11.16
N PHE A 714 22.97 -36.51 -11.50
CA PHE A 714 24.27 -37.07 -11.85
C PHE A 714 24.81 -37.98 -10.75
N GLU A 715 24.84 -37.48 -9.51
CA GLU A 715 25.41 -38.17 -8.35
C GLU A 715 24.72 -39.50 -8.08
N TYR A 716 23.37 -39.50 -8.05
CA TYR A 716 22.61 -40.71 -7.73
C TYR A 716 22.83 -41.81 -8.77
N ARG A 717 22.85 -41.42 -10.06
CA ARG A 717 23.10 -42.35 -11.16
C ARG A 717 24.53 -42.88 -11.15
N TYR A 718 25.50 -42.00 -10.90
CA TYR A 718 26.90 -42.39 -10.81
C TYR A 718 27.14 -43.40 -9.67
N ASN A 719 26.53 -43.16 -8.50
CA ASN A 719 26.66 -44.04 -7.34
C ASN A 719 25.97 -45.40 -7.54
N LEU A 720 24.76 -45.41 -8.13
CA LEU A 720 24.07 -46.66 -8.48
C LEU A 720 24.85 -47.48 -9.51
N GLY A 721 25.32 -46.85 -10.59
CA GLY A 721 26.15 -47.49 -11.61
C GLY A 721 27.43 -48.08 -11.00
N SER A 722 28.07 -47.35 -10.08
CA SER A 722 29.29 -47.80 -9.39
C SER A 722 29.03 -49.02 -8.50
N SER A 723 27.89 -49.07 -7.81
CA SER A 723 27.53 -50.21 -6.95
C SER A 723 27.15 -51.45 -7.77
N LEU A 724 26.45 -51.27 -8.90
CA LEU A 724 26.17 -52.34 -9.85
C LEU A 724 27.46 -52.90 -10.46
N ALA A 725 28.39 -52.02 -10.85
CA ALA A 725 29.70 -52.39 -11.37
C ALA A 725 30.52 -53.17 -10.33
N ALA A 726 30.52 -52.75 -9.07
CA ALA A 726 31.20 -53.46 -7.98
C ALA A 726 30.63 -54.87 -7.74
N LYS A 727 29.36 -55.10 -8.08
CA LYS A 727 28.71 -56.43 -8.04
C LYS A 727 28.84 -57.20 -9.38
N SER A 728 29.70 -56.74 -10.29
CA SER A 728 29.87 -57.29 -11.64
C SER A 728 28.59 -57.33 -12.50
N ARG A 729 27.58 -56.50 -12.16
CA ARG A 729 26.36 -56.32 -12.96
C ARG A 729 26.58 -55.26 -14.04
N PHE A 730 27.61 -55.48 -14.87
CA PHE A 730 28.11 -54.47 -15.81
C PHE A 730 27.08 -54.01 -16.83
N GLN A 731 26.29 -54.94 -17.37
CA GLN A 731 25.23 -54.63 -18.34
C GLN A 731 24.16 -53.70 -17.77
N GLU A 732 23.87 -53.82 -16.47
CA GLU A 732 22.89 -52.97 -15.76
C GLU A 732 23.50 -51.63 -15.34
N ALA A 733 24.82 -51.57 -15.12
CA ALA A 733 25.51 -50.33 -14.77
C ALA A 733 25.62 -49.33 -15.95
N ILE A 734 25.75 -49.82 -17.19
CA ILE A 734 25.89 -48.99 -18.42
C ILE A 734 24.83 -47.88 -18.51
N PRO A 735 23.51 -48.16 -18.49
CA PRO A 735 22.50 -47.13 -18.66
C PRO A 735 22.55 -46.06 -17.56
N HIS A 736 23.00 -46.39 -16.35
CA HIS A 736 23.17 -45.40 -15.29
C HIS A 736 24.36 -44.48 -15.55
N PHE A 737 25.50 -45.02 -16.00
CA PHE A 737 26.64 -44.18 -16.38
C PHE A 737 26.40 -43.35 -17.64
N GLU A 738 25.68 -43.86 -18.65
CA GLU A 738 25.29 -43.08 -19.84
C GLU A 738 24.46 -41.86 -19.45
N GLN A 739 23.50 -42.06 -18.55
CA GLN A 739 22.65 -40.98 -18.05
C GLN A 739 23.43 -40.00 -17.16
N ALA A 740 24.40 -40.47 -16.35
CA ALA A 740 25.31 -39.58 -15.62
C ALA A 740 26.18 -38.74 -16.58
N VAL A 741 26.71 -39.35 -17.65
CA VAL A 741 27.45 -38.61 -18.69
C VAL A 741 26.55 -37.57 -19.35
N SER A 742 25.29 -37.91 -19.64
CA SER A 742 24.31 -36.97 -20.20
C SER A 742 24.02 -35.79 -19.24
N ALA A 743 23.77 -36.09 -17.97
CA ALA A 743 23.47 -35.08 -16.94
C ALA A 743 24.63 -34.10 -16.69
N SER A 744 25.88 -34.56 -16.83
CA SER A 744 27.07 -33.70 -16.75
C SER A 744 27.40 -32.95 -18.06
N GLY A 745 26.58 -33.09 -19.11
CA GLY A 745 26.86 -32.56 -20.44
C GLY A 745 28.14 -33.14 -21.06
N GLY A 746 28.55 -34.33 -20.62
CA GLY A 746 29.77 -35.01 -21.06
C GLY A 746 31.07 -34.39 -20.57
N ARG A 747 31.04 -33.58 -19.50
CA ARG A 747 32.22 -32.85 -19.00
C ARG A 747 32.90 -33.50 -17.81
N GLU A 748 32.32 -34.55 -17.20
CA GLU A 748 32.91 -35.23 -16.05
C GLU A 748 33.71 -36.47 -16.45
N PRO A 749 35.06 -36.43 -16.38
CA PRO A 749 35.91 -37.50 -16.88
C PRO A 749 35.75 -38.80 -16.09
N ALA A 750 35.38 -38.74 -14.81
CA ALA A 750 35.16 -39.92 -13.97
C ALA A 750 33.98 -40.78 -14.46
N SER A 751 32.87 -40.15 -14.86
CA SER A 751 31.70 -40.85 -15.41
C SER A 751 31.98 -41.50 -16.76
N LEU A 752 32.70 -40.80 -17.64
CA LEU A 752 33.17 -41.34 -18.92
C LEU A 752 34.16 -42.50 -18.72
N ALA A 753 35.08 -42.40 -17.77
CA ALA A 753 36.03 -43.46 -17.46
C ALA A 753 35.35 -44.72 -16.93
N MET A 754 34.32 -44.58 -16.09
CA MET A 754 33.54 -45.71 -15.59
C MET A 754 32.69 -46.32 -16.70
N LEU A 755 32.04 -45.51 -17.56
CA LEU A 755 31.31 -46.01 -18.72
C LEU A 755 32.21 -46.79 -19.68
N ALA A 756 33.41 -46.28 -19.96
CA ALA A 756 34.39 -46.97 -20.78
C ALA A 756 34.79 -48.33 -20.18
N ALA A 757 35.01 -48.39 -18.87
CA ALA A 757 35.30 -49.64 -18.18
C ALA A 757 34.14 -50.64 -18.31
N MET A 758 32.88 -50.19 -18.17
CA MET A 758 31.71 -51.07 -18.33
C MET A 758 31.57 -51.62 -19.75
N PHE A 759 31.89 -50.81 -20.78
CA PHE A 759 31.96 -51.31 -22.16
C PHE A 759 33.05 -52.37 -22.31
N ALA A 760 34.23 -52.18 -21.72
CA ALA A 760 35.31 -53.17 -21.81
C ALA A 760 34.93 -54.51 -21.16
N GLU A 761 34.28 -54.48 -19.99
CA GLU A 761 33.81 -55.68 -19.28
C GLU A 761 32.67 -56.43 -20.01
N THR A 762 31.93 -55.74 -20.87
CA THR A 762 30.86 -56.32 -21.69
C THR A 762 31.31 -56.70 -23.11
N GLY A 763 32.61 -56.65 -23.39
CA GLY A 763 33.21 -57.03 -24.68
C GLY A 763 33.11 -55.94 -25.77
N LYS A 764 32.58 -54.76 -25.42
CA LYS A 764 32.39 -53.59 -26.28
C LYS A 764 33.66 -52.74 -26.40
N LEU A 765 34.77 -53.35 -26.78
CA LEU A 765 36.10 -52.75 -26.68
C LEU A 765 36.27 -51.47 -27.53
N ALA A 766 35.66 -51.40 -28.72
CA ALA A 766 35.71 -50.22 -29.57
C ALA A 766 35.02 -49.00 -28.92
N GLU A 767 33.85 -49.22 -28.31
CA GLU A 767 33.08 -48.19 -27.58
C GLU A 767 33.82 -47.78 -26.29
N ALA A 768 34.49 -48.73 -25.62
CA ALA A 768 35.34 -48.48 -24.45
C ALA A 768 36.51 -47.54 -24.80
N ALA A 769 37.27 -47.83 -25.86
CA ALA A 769 38.40 -47.01 -26.29
C ALA A 769 37.95 -45.59 -26.69
N ALA A 770 36.86 -45.46 -27.46
CA ALA A 770 36.32 -44.17 -27.86
C ALA A 770 35.86 -43.33 -26.65
N THR A 771 35.17 -43.96 -25.69
CA THR A 771 34.69 -43.28 -24.48
C THR A 771 35.84 -42.88 -23.55
N ALA A 772 36.87 -43.73 -23.40
CA ALA A 772 38.06 -43.43 -22.62
C ALA A 772 38.90 -42.28 -23.22
N ARG A 773 38.98 -42.17 -24.55
CA ARG A 773 39.64 -41.03 -25.22
C ARG A 773 38.95 -39.70 -24.92
N ARG A 774 37.62 -39.67 -24.91
CA ARG A 774 36.84 -38.49 -24.49
C ARG A 774 37.15 -38.10 -23.03
N ALA A 775 37.24 -39.09 -22.14
CA ALA A 775 37.64 -38.84 -20.75
C ALA A 775 39.06 -38.27 -20.66
N LEU A 776 39.98 -38.78 -21.50
CA LEU A 776 41.38 -38.36 -21.53
C LEU A 776 41.54 -36.91 -21.99
N GLU A 777 40.83 -36.50 -23.05
CA GLU A 777 40.82 -35.11 -23.53
C GLU A 777 40.45 -34.12 -22.42
N ILE A 778 39.42 -34.46 -21.64
CA ILE A 778 38.98 -33.63 -20.52
C ILE A 778 39.99 -33.66 -19.37
N ALA A 779 40.57 -34.82 -19.05
CA ALA A 779 41.60 -34.94 -18.02
C ALA A 779 42.85 -34.10 -18.34
N ILE A 780 43.26 -34.06 -19.62
CA ILE A 780 44.35 -33.19 -20.10
C ILE A 780 43.99 -31.71 -19.92
N GLN A 781 42.78 -31.30 -20.32
CA GLN A 781 42.30 -29.93 -20.13
C GLN A 781 42.29 -29.51 -18.65
N ARG A 782 41.95 -30.45 -17.74
CA ARG A 782 41.95 -30.24 -16.28
C ARG A 782 43.33 -30.40 -15.64
N SER A 783 44.37 -30.74 -16.39
CA SER A 783 45.74 -31.01 -15.88
C SER A 783 45.82 -32.13 -14.82
N ASP A 784 44.93 -33.11 -14.88
CA ASP A 784 44.91 -34.26 -13.96
C ASP A 784 45.85 -35.37 -14.47
N GLN A 785 47.13 -35.24 -14.12
CA GLN A 785 48.20 -36.12 -14.63
C GLN A 785 48.01 -37.60 -14.21
N ASP A 786 47.45 -37.84 -13.03
CA ASP A 786 47.20 -39.20 -12.53
C ASP A 786 46.10 -39.89 -13.34
N LEU A 787 45.01 -39.16 -13.64
CA LEU A 787 43.93 -39.68 -14.45
C LEU A 787 44.35 -39.87 -15.91
N VAL A 788 45.16 -38.95 -16.45
CA VAL A 788 45.76 -39.06 -17.78
C VAL A 788 46.54 -40.37 -17.92
N ALA A 789 47.45 -40.65 -16.99
CA ALA A 789 48.26 -41.88 -17.03
C ALA A 789 47.40 -43.15 -16.96
N LYS A 790 46.40 -43.18 -16.06
CA LYS A 790 45.46 -44.31 -15.93
C LYS A 790 44.63 -44.53 -17.20
N LEU A 791 44.15 -43.46 -17.82
CA LEU A 791 43.33 -43.55 -19.04
C LEU A 791 44.16 -43.99 -20.24
N GLN A 792 45.39 -43.48 -20.40
CA GLN A 792 46.30 -43.93 -21.46
C GLN A 792 46.60 -45.43 -21.37
N ALA A 793 46.87 -45.93 -20.16
CA ALA A 793 47.10 -47.36 -19.93
C ALA A 793 45.86 -48.21 -20.27
N ARG A 794 44.66 -47.77 -19.88
CA ARG A 794 43.39 -48.46 -20.21
C ARG A 794 43.09 -48.45 -21.70
N ILE A 795 43.31 -47.33 -22.39
CA ILE A 795 43.12 -47.22 -23.84
C ILE A 795 44.03 -48.22 -24.56
N ALA A 796 45.31 -48.29 -24.17
CA ALA A 796 46.26 -49.23 -24.76
C ALA A 796 45.85 -50.69 -24.53
N ASP A 797 45.35 -51.06 -23.34
CA ASP A 797 44.79 -52.39 -23.07
C ASP A 797 43.60 -52.71 -23.97
N TYR A 798 42.64 -51.77 -24.06
CA TYR A 798 41.45 -51.95 -24.89
C TYR A 798 41.81 -52.14 -26.36
N GLU A 799 42.76 -51.35 -26.89
CA GLU A 799 43.23 -51.44 -28.26
C GLU A 799 43.99 -52.74 -28.55
N ALA A 800 44.83 -53.20 -27.61
CA ALA A 800 45.54 -54.47 -27.74
C ALA A 800 44.57 -55.66 -27.81
N ARG A 801 43.43 -55.58 -27.12
CA ARG A 801 42.38 -56.61 -27.13
C ARG A 801 41.43 -56.52 -28.33
N ILE A 802 41.49 -55.44 -29.12
CA ILE A 802 40.77 -55.28 -30.39
C ILE A 802 41.55 -55.88 -31.56
N ALA A 803 42.89 -55.92 -31.47
CA ALA A 803 43.74 -56.50 -32.50
C ALA A 803 43.59 -58.05 -32.54
N PRO A 804 43.44 -58.65 -33.73
CA PRO A 804 43.05 -60.05 -33.92
C PRO A 804 44.07 -61.09 -33.46
#